data_AF-A0A498CBE4-F1
#
_entry.id   AF-A0A498CBE4-F1
#
_cell.length_a   1.000
_cell.length_b   1.000
_cell.length_c   1.000
_cell.angle_alpha   90.00
_cell.angle_beta   90.00
_cell.angle_gamma   90.00
#
_symmetry.space_group_name_H-M   'P 1'
#
loop_
_entity.id
_entity.type
_entity.pdbx_description
1 polymer ?
#
loop_
_entity_poly.entity_id
_entity_poly.type
_entity_poly.pdbx_seq_one_letter_code
_entity_poly.pdbx_strand_id
1 'polypeptide(L)'
;MASDFFRRQEAARRSTRWLLVLFLLAVLAIVSIVNLLLLWGFHGGAWTTLWAGDRPMVERLSQVWSLAGGTIGWASAILLGTIGFFSLAMTLKLRRGGAVVARELDARPVPPATEDAQERLLRNVVEEMALASGLPVPGVYVMDREPGINAFAAGFGPEDAVVAVTRGALEKLDRDELQAVVAHEFSHIFNGDTRLNMHLLGVLHGLEAFAVLGRVLMRRSVWAAPSRRNPAPAGEGNPADGAAVSFLLGAFVFLFGQLGAFFGALIKAAICRQRERLADASAVQYTRQPEGLAGALSKIAVGRELGSALVAGRRQEVSHMLFAHGLGFGGPWLHWLATHPPVEERLRALDPRWSRASLESIRRQLERRRVARREAERRQQSQRRETERTPGSPFNALPLAADAGLPGVALWGALAASGELEERRLAQARALLESLPAHARSAAQDPQRAPALALALLLSDQAEVRQKQQALVGETLGDEVLNALQTIQAERDAAPWSPGHRLPLLELALPALNHQPETFLQRWLLALSRVIGADGRVAFHEYALGRMARVQVQRAVRPREHRAGRLALHQVMSATGRLFAGFTWAGHPGNPEGARAAYQAAMTRMLIPAPPEWEAPEDWVSGMDEALRQLDGLRGEMKQTLLEGLAQAAIHAGRVTVDEAELVRAIALLLGVPVPLLLPFDSEAAGDRTNGPGGADENPVPDLG
;
A
#
# COMPACT_ATOMS: atom_id res chain seq x y z
N MET A 1 -14.51 -8.41 -7.42
CA MET A 1 -13.38 -7.74 -6.72
C MET A 1 -13.55 -6.23 -6.64
N ALA A 2 -13.82 -5.50 -7.74
CA ALA A 2 -14.01 -4.04 -7.71
C ALA A 2 -15.22 -3.55 -6.87
N SER A 3 -16.36 -4.26 -6.90
CA SER A 3 -17.56 -3.91 -6.08
C SER A 3 -17.34 -4.09 -4.58
N ASP A 4 -16.38 -4.92 -4.21
CA ASP A 4 -15.97 -5.14 -2.83
C ASP A 4 -14.97 -4.05 -2.40
N PHE A 5 -14.04 -3.67 -3.28
CA PHE A 5 -13.09 -2.57 -3.06
C PHE A 5 -13.77 -1.22 -2.74
N PHE A 6 -14.78 -0.81 -3.52
CA PHE A 6 -15.47 0.47 -3.26
C PHE A 6 -16.33 0.43 -2.00
N ARG A 7 -17.02 -0.68 -1.73
CA ARG A 7 -17.73 -0.89 -0.45
C ARG A 7 -16.77 -0.83 0.74
N ARG A 8 -15.57 -1.38 0.62
CA ARG A 8 -14.51 -1.30 1.64
C ARG A 8 -13.98 0.14 1.81
N GLN A 9 -13.82 0.92 0.73
CA GLN A 9 -13.51 2.36 0.83
C GLN A 9 -14.60 3.17 1.53
N GLU A 10 -15.88 2.85 1.32
CA GLU A 10 -16.98 3.49 2.05
C GLU A 10 -17.03 3.11 3.52
N ALA A 11 -16.77 1.84 3.84
CA ALA A 11 -16.62 1.39 5.21
C ALA A 11 -15.46 2.12 5.92
N ALA A 12 -14.30 2.26 5.26
CA ALA A 12 -13.18 3.04 5.78
C ALA A 12 -13.55 4.51 6.04
N ARG A 13 -14.34 5.14 5.15
CA ARG A 13 -14.85 6.51 5.36
C ARG A 13 -15.80 6.62 6.55
N ARG A 14 -16.66 5.63 6.79
CA ARG A 14 -17.50 5.56 8.01
C ARG A 14 -16.64 5.46 9.26
N SER A 15 -15.60 4.62 9.25
CA SER A 15 -14.66 4.50 10.37
C SER A 15 -13.92 5.81 10.66
N THR A 16 -13.50 6.57 9.64
CA THR A 16 -12.88 7.90 9.85
C THR A 16 -13.84 8.90 10.51
N ARG A 17 -15.14 8.86 10.17
CA ARG A 17 -16.14 9.72 10.85
C ARG A 17 -16.28 9.35 12.32
N TRP A 18 -16.36 8.06 12.62
CA TRP A 18 -16.39 7.57 14.00
C TRP A 18 -15.12 7.92 14.77
N LEU A 19 -13.95 7.86 14.14
CA LEU A 19 -12.69 8.32 14.72
C LEU A 19 -12.78 9.79 15.18
N LEU A 20 -13.27 10.69 14.32
CA LEU A 20 -13.40 12.11 14.67
C LEU A 20 -14.38 12.32 15.85
N VAL A 21 -15.49 11.58 15.87
CA VAL A 21 -16.46 11.64 16.97
C VAL A 21 -15.83 11.14 18.27
N LEU A 22 -15.19 9.97 18.27
CA LEU A 22 -14.53 9.41 19.45
C LEU A 22 -13.39 10.30 19.95
N PHE A 23 -12.62 10.90 19.03
CA PHE A 23 -11.58 11.85 19.37
C PHE A 23 -12.14 13.10 20.05
N LEU A 24 -13.21 13.70 19.49
CA LEU A 24 -13.85 14.85 20.10
C LEU A 24 -14.38 14.53 21.50
N LEU A 25 -15.03 13.37 21.67
CA LEU A 25 -15.50 12.89 22.97
C LEU A 25 -14.35 12.68 23.96
N ALA A 26 -13.24 12.11 23.52
CA ALA A 26 -12.05 11.93 24.34
C ALA A 26 -11.44 13.28 24.77
N VAL A 27 -11.31 14.24 23.85
CA VAL A 27 -10.81 15.59 24.16
C VAL A 27 -11.73 16.27 25.17
N LEU A 28 -13.04 16.21 24.98
CA LEU A 28 -14.02 16.75 25.93
C LEU A 28 -13.87 16.09 27.30
N ALA A 29 -13.77 14.76 27.36
CA ALA A 29 -13.58 14.03 28.61
C ALA A 29 -12.27 14.43 29.33
N ILE A 30 -11.16 14.54 28.59
CA ILE A 30 -9.87 14.96 29.14
C ILE A 30 -9.96 16.39 29.68
N VAL A 31 -10.53 17.33 28.91
CA VAL A 31 -10.72 18.72 29.34
C VAL A 31 -11.58 18.78 30.61
N SER A 32 -12.69 18.04 30.67
CA SER A 32 -13.54 17.99 31.86
C SER A 32 -12.81 17.42 33.08
N ILE A 33 -12.11 16.29 32.93
CA ILE A 33 -11.38 15.64 34.03
C ILE A 33 -10.25 16.55 34.54
N VAL A 34 -9.47 17.16 33.65
CA VAL A 34 -8.38 18.06 34.03
C VAL A 34 -8.91 19.27 34.78
N ASN A 35 -9.98 19.91 34.29
CA ASN A 35 -10.58 21.05 34.98
C ASN A 35 -11.16 20.68 36.34
N LEU A 36 -11.79 19.49 36.48
CA LEU A 36 -12.26 19.00 37.78
C LEU A 36 -11.12 18.77 38.77
N LEU A 37 -9.99 18.23 38.31
CA LEU A 37 -8.80 18.02 39.14
C LEU A 37 -8.16 19.36 39.56
N LEU A 38 -8.13 20.35 38.67
CA LEU A 38 -7.67 21.70 39.00
C LEU A 38 -8.60 22.39 40.00
N LEU A 39 -9.92 22.24 39.84
CA LEU A 39 -10.92 22.74 40.79
C LEU A 39 -10.71 22.12 42.17
N TRP A 40 -10.56 20.80 42.24
CA TRP A 40 -10.34 20.07 43.49
C TRP A 40 -9.02 20.47 44.17
N GLY A 41 -7.93 20.57 43.40
CA GLY A 41 -6.58 20.80 43.94
C GLY A 41 -6.26 22.27 44.28
N PHE A 42 -6.83 23.23 43.54
CA PHE A 42 -6.44 24.64 43.64
C PHE A 42 -7.60 25.59 43.97
N HIS A 43 -8.86 25.19 43.78
CA HIS A 43 -10.03 26.03 44.00
C HIS A 43 -11.06 25.35 44.91
N GLY A 44 -10.67 25.02 46.14
CA GLY A 44 -11.51 24.31 47.11
C GLY A 44 -12.90 24.92 47.32
N GLY A 45 -13.02 26.26 47.34
CA GLY A 45 -14.32 26.95 47.45
C GLY A 45 -15.23 26.78 46.22
N ALA A 46 -14.65 26.69 45.01
CA ALA A 46 -15.40 26.37 43.81
C ALA A 46 -15.80 24.88 43.80
N TRP A 47 -14.91 23.99 44.24
CA TRP A 47 -15.20 22.56 44.39
C TRP A 47 -16.39 22.31 45.32
N THR A 48 -16.38 22.90 46.52
CA THR A 48 -17.50 22.75 47.48
C THR A 48 -18.81 23.30 46.92
N THR A 49 -18.76 24.42 46.20
CA THR A 49 -19.93 25.06 45.59
C THR A 49 -20.55 24.19 44.48
N LEU A 50 -19.72 23.50 43.70
CA LEU A 50 -20.19 22.60 42.64
C LEU A 50 -21.02 21.43 43.19
N TRP A 51 -20.64 20.92 44.36
CA TRP A 51 -21.27 19.76 45.00
C TRP A 51 -22.31 20.11 46.06
N ALA A 52 -22.50 21.40 46.39
CA ALA A 52 -23.53 21.84 47.32
C ALA A 52 -24.92 21.52 46.76
N GLY A 53 -25.75 20.76 47.49
CA GLY A 53 -27.09 20.33 47.02
C GLY A 53 -28.17 21.42 47.12
N ASP A 54 -27.89 22.51 47.80
CA ASP A 54 -28.90 23.44 48.31
C ASP A 54 -29.30 24.55 47.31
N ARG A 55 -28.67 24.58 46.12
CA ARG A 55 -28.87 25.62 45.10
C ARG A 55 -29.10 25.04 43.71
N PRO A 56 -29.90 25.71 42.85
CA PRO A 56 -30.08 25.29 41.46
C PRO A 56 -28.74 25.22 40.71
N MET A 57 -28.61 24.28 39.77
CA MET A 57 -27.34 23.98 39.07
C MET A 57 -26.75 25.19 38.33
N VAL A 58 -27.60 26.04 37.73
CA VAL A 58 -27.16 27.23 37.00
C VAL A 58 -26.44 28.23 37.92
N GLU A 59 -26.95 28.45 39.14
CA GLU A 59 -26.31 29.34 40.12
C GLU A 59 -24.99 28.77 40.66
N ARG A 60 -24.92 27.44 40.83
CA ARG A 60 -23.67 26.77 41.22
C ARG A 60 -22.61 26.95 40.15
N LEU A 61 -22.97 26.75 38.88
CA LEU A 61 -22.04 26.92 37.75
C LEU A 61 -21.58 28.38 37.58
N SER A 62 -22.46 29.36 37.77
CA SER A 62 -22.08 30.78 37.67
C SER A 62 -21.12 31.19 38.79
N GLN A 63 -21.32 30.69 40.01
CA GLN A 63 -20.40 30.92 41.13
C GLN A 63 -19.06 30.18 40.97
N VAL A 64 -19.08 28.95 40.45
CA VAL A 64 -17.83 28.24 40.09
C VAL A 64 -17.06 29.03 39.02
N TRP A 65 -17.76 29.58 38.03
CA TRP A 65 -17.15 30.40 37.00
C TRP A 65 -16.56 31.71 37.54
N SER A 66 -17.23 32.38 38.48
CA SER A 66 -16.65 33.59 39.09
C SER A 66 -15.41 33.28 39.94
N LEU A 67 -15.38 32.14 40.63
CA LEU A 67 -14.27 31.72 41.50
C LEU A 67 -13.08 31.13 40.75
N ALA A 68 -13.31 30.44 39.63
CA ALA A 68 -12.28 29.65 38.95
C ALA A 68 -12.28 29.80 37.42
N GLY A 69 -13.20 30.57 36.83
CA GLY A 69 -13.39 30.65 35.36
C GLY A 69 -12.15 31.08 34.59
N GLY A 70 -11.33 31.99 35.14
CA GLY A 70 -10.05 32.37 34.54
C GLY A 70 -9.07 31.20 34.43
N THR A 71 -8.92 30.41 35.51
CA THR A 71 -8.04 29.23 35.51
C THR A 71 -8.55 28.12 34.59
N ILE A 72 -9.86 27.84 34.61
CA ILE A 72 -10.52 26.88 33.74
C ILE A 72 -10.34 27.29 32.27
N GLY A 73 -10.56 28.57 31.96
CA GLY A 73 -10.42 29.11 30.61
C GLY A 73 -9.00 28.95 30.07
N TRP A 74 -7.99 29.40 30.82
CA TRP A 74 -6.59 29.28 30.41
C TRP A 74 -6.12 27.82 30.35
N ALA A 75 -6.44 26.99 31.34
CA ALA A 75 -6.08 25.58 31.34
C ALA A 75 -6.67 24.85 30.14
N SER A 76 -7.95 25.08 29.84
CA SER A 76 -8.63 24.51 28.67
C SER A 76 -8.01 25.01 27.36
N ALA A 77 -7.70 26.31 27.25
CA ALA A 77 -7.08 26.87 26.05
C ALA A 77 -5.67 26.30 25.80
N ILE A 78 -4.84 26.17 26.84
CA ILE A 78 -3.50 25.56 26.74
C ILE A 78 -3.61 24.09 26.36
N LEU A 79 -4.53 23.35 27.00
CA LEU A 79 -4.75 21.93 26.74
C LEU A 79 -5.19 21.70 25.28
N LEU A 80 -6.24 22.39 24.84
CA LEU A 80 -6.76 22.30 23.47
C LEU A 80 -5.73 22.79 22.43
N GLY A 81 -5.05 23.91 22.72
CA GLY A 81 -4.01 24.46 21.86
C GLY A 81 -2.85 23.48 21.69
N THR A 82 -2.41 22.83 22.76
CA THR A 82 -1.34 21.83 22.71
C THR A 82 -1.77 20.59 21.94
N ILE A 83 -2.93 20.01 22.27
CA ILE A 83 -3.46 18.83 21.55
C ILE A 83 -3.61 19.15 20.06
N GLY A 84 -4.22 20.29 19.72
CA GLY A 84 -4.43 20.73 18.34
C GLY A 84 -3.11 20.96 17.60
N PHE A 85 -2.16 21.66 18.21
CA PHE A 85 -0.85 21.95 17.62
C PHE A 85 -0.07 20.66 17.32
N PHE A 86 0.10 19.77 18.29
CA PHE A 86 0.85 18.52 18.10
C PHE A 86 0.14 17.58 17.12
N SER A 87 -1.20 17.49 17.16
CA SER A 87 -1.97 16.70 16.18
C SER A 87 -1.80 17.23 14.77
N LEU A 88 -1.90 18.56 14.59
CA LEU A 88 -1.75 19.19 13.28
C LEU A 88 -0.32 19.06 12.76
N ALA A 89 0.69 19.32 13.61
CA ALA A 89 2.10 19.20 13.25
C ALA A 89 2.43 17.76 12.80
N MET A 90 1.98 16.75 13.54
CA MET A 90 2.17 15.35 13.17
C MET A 90 1.43 15.00 11.88
N THR A 91 0.17 15.43 11.74
CA THR A 91 -0.61 15.22 10.51
C THR A 91 0.08 15.83 9.29
N LEU A 92 0.57 17.07 9.38
CA LEU A 92 1.31 17.75 8.30
C LEU A 92 2.62 17.03 7.95
N LYS A 93 3.34 16.54 8.96
CA LYS A 93 4.56 15.74 8.77
C LYS A 93 4.28 14.45 8.00
N LEU A 94 3.20 13.76 8.35
CA LEU A 94 2.81 12.49 7.75
C LEU A 94 2.36 12.63 6.28
N ARG A 95 1.86 13.81 5.83
CA ARG A 95 1.40 14.05 4.43
C ARG A 95 2.43 13.74 3.35
N ARG A 96 3.70 13.58 3.70
CA ARG A 96 4.79 13.16 2.79
C ARG A 96 4.78 11.65 2.48
N GLY A 97 3.84 10.89 3.04
CA GLY A 97 3.57 9.49 2.72
C GLY A 97 4.20 8.46 3.66
N GLY A 98 4.02 7.18 3.33
CA GLY A 98 4.42 6.04 4.17
C GLY A 98 5.92 6.00 4.48
N ALA A 99 6.76 6.46 3.56
CA ALA A 99 8.22 6.51 3.71
C ALA A 99 8.70 7.39 4.88
N VAL A 100 7.89 8.35 5.36
CA VAL A 100 8.22 9.12 6.57
C VAL A 100 8.11 8.25 7.82
N VAL A 101 7.04 7.46 7.92
CA VAL A 101 6.84 6.52 9.05
C VAL A 101 7.96 5.48 9.07
N ALA A 102 8.31 4.92 7.91
CA ALA A 102 9.41 3.97 7.80
C ALA A 102 10.75 4.55 8.32
N ARG A 103 11.12 5.74 7.85
CA ARG A 103 12.37 6.40 8.28
C ARG A 103 12.35 6.80 9.75
N GLU A 104 11.21 7.25 10.28
CA GLU A 104 11.09 7.54 11.70
C GLU A 104 11.38 6.30 12.55
N LEU A 105 10.95 5.13 12.11
CA LEU A 105 11.22 3.86 12.77
C LEU A 105 12.61 3.29 12.49
N ASP A 106 13.53 4.11 11.97
CA ASP A 106 14.91 3.72 11.65
C ASP A 106 14.97 2.58 10.61
N ALA A 107 13.95 2.51 9.75
CA ALA A 107 13.90 1.56 8.64
C ALA A 107 14.64 2.13 7.43
N ARG A 108 15.48 1.30 6.81
CA ARG A 108 16.27 1.61 5.63
C ARG A 108 15.60 1.04 4.37
N PRO A 109 15.55 1.78 3.24
CA PRO A 109 15.04 1.21 2.00
C PRO A 109 15.93 0.07 1.50
N VAL A 110 15.30 -0.97 0.94
CA VAL A 110 15.99 -2.10 0.32
C VAL A 110 16.31 -1.77 -1.14
N PRO A 111 17.59 -1.80 -1.56
CA PRO A 111 17.96 -1.48 -2.94
C PRO A 111 17.45 -2.50 -3.97
N PRO A 112 17.16 -2.07 -5.21
CA PRO A 112 16.78 -2.95 -6.32
C PRO A 112 17.80 -4.05 -6.65
N ALA A 113 19.09 -3.76 -6.50
CA ALA A 113 20.18 -4.68 -6.81
C ALA A 113 20.91 -5.17 -5.53
N THR A 114 20.17 -5.44 -4.45
CA THR A 114 20.77 -5.91 -3.20
C THR A 114 21.43 -7.28 -3.38
N GLU A 115 22.66 -7.41 -2.85
CA GLU A 115 23.40 -8.68 -2.84
C GLU A 115 22.95 -9.60 -1.69
N ASP A 116 22.28 -9.04 -0.67
CA ASP A 116 21.78 -9.80 0.48
C ASP A 116 20.65 -10.74 0.03
N ALA A 117 20.86 -12.05 0.22
CA ALA A 117 19.89 -13.08 -0.14
C ALA A 117 18.55 -12.94 0.59
N GLN A 118 18.54 -12.46 1.84
CA GLN A 118 17.31 -12.27 2.61
C GLN A 118 16.53 -11.05 2.13
N GLU A 119 17.23 -9.98 1.75
CA GLU A 119 16.61 -8.79 1.18
C GLU A 119 16.05 -9.07 -0.22
N ARG A 120 16.74 -9.88 -1.04
CA ARG A 120 16.20 -10.38 -2.31
C ARG A 120 14.95 -11.24 -2.11
N LEU A 121 14.97 -12.16 -1.14
CA LEU A 121 13.81 -12.98 -0.79
C LEU A 121 12.61 -12.10 -0.40
N LEU A 122 12.82 -11.11 0.46
CA LEU A 122 11.78 -10.16 0.85
C LEU A 122 11.18 -9.45 -0.35
N ARG A 123 12.02 -8.97 -1.27
CA ARG A 123 11.53 -8.28 -2.47
C ARG A 123 10.72 -9.19 -3.37
N ASN A 124 11.18 -10.42 -3.60
CA ASN A 124 10.41 -11.41 -4.36
C ASN A 124 9.04 -11.66 -3.70
N VAL A 125 9.01 -11.83 -2.37
CA VAL A 125 7.75 -12.00 -1.62
C VAL A 125 6.83 -10.79 -1.76
N VAL A 126 7.35 -9.57 -1.64
CA VAL A 126 6.55 -8.34 -1.80
C VAL A 126 6.02 -8.21 -3.23
N GLU A 127 6.85 -8.50 -4.23
CA GLU A 127 6.43 -8.48 -5.64
C GLU A 127 5.34 -9.53 -5.89
N GLU A 128 5.50 -10.76 -5.43
CA GLU A 128 4.47 -11.81 -5.50
C GLU A 128 3.14 -11.38 -4.84
N MET A 129 3.19 -10.72 -3.68
CA MET A 129 1.98 -10.24 -2.99
C MET A 129 1.35 -9.03 -3.66
N ALA A 130 2.13 -8.15 -4.29
CA ALA A 130 1.62 -7.08 -5.13
C ALA A 130 0.83 -7.64 -6.33
N LEU A 131 1.38 -8.67 -6.98
CA LEU A 131 0.68 -9.37 -8.06
C LEU A 131 -0.61 -10.02 -7.57
N ALA A 132 -0.55 -10.79 -6.47
CA ALA A 132 -1.70 -11.51 -5.92
C ALA A 132 -2.83 -10.58 -5.46
N SER A 133 -2.49 -9.43 -4.86
CA SER A 133 -3.47 -8.45 -4.37
C SER A 133 -3.94 -7.45 -5.42
N GLY A 134 -3.31 -7.40 -6.60
CA GLY A 134 -3.61 -6.42 -7.65
C GLY A 134 -3.23 -4.98 -7.26
N LEU A 135 -2.21 -4.83 -6.40
CA LEU A 135 -1.69 -3.55 -5.93
C LEU A 135 -0.34 -3.25 -6.60
N PRO A 136 0.04 -1.97 -6.78
CA PRO A 136 1.41 -1.62 -7.17
C PRO A 136 2.41 -2.11 -6.11
N VAL A 137 3.62 -2.44 -6.53
CA VAL A 137 4.70 -2.85 -5.62
C VAL A 137 5.03 -1.70 -4.67
N PRO A 138 4.81 -1.84 -3.35
CA PRO A 138 5.10 -0.78 -2.38
C PRO A 138 6.60 -0.63 -2.15
N GLY A 139 7.02 0.51 -1.58
CA GLY A 139 8.41 0.70 -1.17
C GLY A 139 8.81 -0.32 -0.08
N VAL A 140 9.93 -1.02 -0.28
CA VAL A 140 10.39 -2.08 0.64
C VAL A 140 11.44 -1.55 1.60
N TYR A 141 11.23 -1.76 2.90
CA TYR A 141 12.13 -1.28 3.97
C TYR A 141 12.49 -2.39 4.96
N VAL A 142 13.68 -2.27 5.56
CA VAL A 142 14.15 -3.17 6.62
C VAL A 142 14.54 -2.38 7.87
N MET A 143 14.08 -2.84 9.03
CA MET A 143 14.47 -2.32 10.34
C MET A 143 15.66 -3.13 10.87
N ASP A 144 16.88 -2.67 10.59
CA ASP A 144 18.11 -3.44 10.86
C ASP A 144 18.36 -3.70 12.34
N ARG A 145 17.94 -2.76 13.21
CA ARG A 145 18.20 -2.81 14.66
C ARG A 145 17.12 -3.55 15.48
N GLU A 146 16.15 -4.16 14.82
CA GLU A 146 15.05 -4.86 15.48
C GLU A 146 15.20 -6.38 15.41
N PRO A 147 15.62 -7.06 16.49
CA PRO A 147 15.74 -8.51 16.51
C PRO A 147 14.39 -9.22 16.70
N GLY A 148 13.32 -8.51 17.09
CA GLY A 148 11.97 -9.07 17.19
C GLY A 148 11.37 -9.36 15.81
N ILE A 149 10.43 -10.32 15.70
CA ILE A 149 9.70 -10.58 14.45
C ILE A 149 8.59 -9.54 14.32
N ASN A 150 8.60 -8.75 13.25
CA ASN A 150 7.56 -7.77 12.97
C ASN A 150 7.55 -7.31 11.50
N ALA A 151 6.42 -6.74 11.12
CA ALA A 151 6.22 -6.03 9.86
C ALA A 151 5.22 -4.89 10.08
N PHE A 152 5.17 -3.92 9.17
CA PHE A 152 4.07 -2.98 9.08
C PHE A 152 3.94 -2.41 7.66
N ALA A 153 2.72 -1.99 7.31
CA ALA A 153 2.46 -1.13 6.16
C ALA A 153 2.06 0.30 6.58
N ALA A 154 2.51 1.30 5.81
CA ALA A 154 2.16 2.70 6.01
C ALA A 154 1.96 3.42 4.66
N GLY A 155 1.05 4.39 4.60
CA GLY A 155 0.71 5.15 3.39
C GLY A 155 -0.71 5.70 3.42
N PHE A 156 -1.00 6.72 2.62
CA PHE A 156 -2.36 7.25 2.45
C PHE A 156 -3.14 6.57 1.30
N GLY A 157 -2.43 5.93 0.39
CA GLY A 157 -2.94 5.13 -0.72
C GLY A 157 -1.93 4.07 -1.17
N PRO A 158 -2.28 3.21 -2.14
CA PRO A 158 -1.35 2.23 -2.70
C PRO A 158 -0.10 2.86 -3.34
N GLU A 159 -0.21 4.09 -3.84
CA GLU A 159 0.85 4.81 -4.56
C GLU A 159 2.00 5.31 -3.66
N ASP A 160 1.74 5.56 -2.39
CA ASP A 160 2.72 6.01 -1.39
C ASP A 160 2.93 4.96 -0.28
N ALA A 161 2.43 3.75 -0.51
CA ALA A 161 2.51 2.65 0.42
C ALA A 161 3.95 2.15 0.55
N VAL A 162 4.32 1.83 1.78
CA VAL A 162 5.57 1.15 2.11
C VAL A 162 5.26 -0.08 2.95
N VAL A 163 6.05 -1.13 2.76
CA VAL A 163 6.08 -2.31 3.61
C VAL A 163 7.46 -2.39 4.24
N ALA A 164 7.49 -2.39 5.57
CA ALA A 164 8.71 -2.49 6.35
C ALA A 164 8.69 -3.77 7.17
N VAL A 165 9.79 -4.52 7.16
CA VAL A 165 9.98 -5.73 7.99
C VAL A 165 11.19 -5.59 8.89
N THR A 166 11.17 -6.24 10.05
CA THR A 166 12.33 -6.23 10.94
C THR A 166 13.40 -7.23 10.49
N ARG A 167 14.67 -6.98 10.85
CA ARG A 167 15.74 -7.97 10.67
C ARG A 167 15.38 -9.30 11.35
N GLY A 168 14.73 -9.24 12.52
CA GLY A 168 14.23 -10.43 13.20
C GLY A 168 13.21 -11.24 12.41
N ALA A 169 12.36 -10.61 11.59
CA ALA A 169 11.43 -11.33 10.70
C ALA A 169 12.20 -12.07 9.59
N LEU A 170 13.12 -11.38 8.91
CA LEU A 170 13.93 -11.96 7.82
C LEU A 170 14.79 -13.16 8.26
N GLU A 171 15.26 -13.14 9.51
CA GLU A 171 16.15 -14.18 10.02
C GLU A 171 15.45 -15.38 10.69
N LYS A 172 14.22 -15.18 11.18
CA LYS A 172 13.52 -16.19 12.00
C LYS A 172 12.33 -16.82 11.31
N LEU A 173 11.73 -16.09 10.37
CA LEU A 173 10.67 -16.62 9.54
C LEU A 173 11.27 -17.37 8.36
N ASP A 174 10.64 -18.48 8.00
CA ASP A 174 10.89 -19.08 6.68
C ASP A 174 10.12 -18.30 5.60
N ARG A 175 10.28 -18.73 4.34
CA ARG A 175 9.69 -18.03 3.20
C ARG A 175 8.17 -17.95 3.29
N ASP A 176 7.50 -19.04 3.66
CA ASP A 176 6.04 -19.12 3.65
C ASP A 176 5.44 -18.32 4.81
N GLU A 177 6.08 -18.36 5.97
CA GLU A 177 5.74 -17.50 7.09
C GLU A 177 5.97 -16.02 6.78
N LEU A 178 7.10 -15.66 6.16
CA LEU A 178 7.37 -14.28 5.74
C LEU A 178 6.34 -13.81 4.71
N GLN A 179 6.00 -14.67 3.76
CA GLN A 179 4.95 -14.41 2.77
C GLN A 179 3.59 -14.20 3.42
N ALA A 180 3.23 -15.00 4.44
CA ALA A 180 1.99 -14.82 5.20
C ALA A 180 1.95 -13.50 5.98
N VAL A 181 3.06 -13.09 6.60
CA VAL A 181 3.17 -11.79 7.27
C VAL A 181 3.04 -10.64 6.27
N VAL A 182 3.75 -10.71 5.15
CA VAL A 182 3.65 -9.67 4.10
C VAL A 182 2.25 -9.64 3.49
N ALA A 183 1.61 -10.78 3.26
CA ALA A 183 0.23 -10.86 2.76
C ALA A 183 -0.77 -10.16 3.70
N HIS A 184 -0.58 -10.31 5.01
CA HIS A 184 -1.37 -9.60 6.02
C HIS A 184 -1.19 -8.08 5.89
N GLU A 185 0.05 -7.59 5.74
CA GLU A 185 0.32 -6.16 5.51
C GLU A 185 -0.26 -5.64 4.18
N PHE A 186 -0.26 -6.47 3.13
CA PHE A 186 -0.92 -6.13 1.87
C PHE A 186 -2.43 -6.03 2.01
N SER A 187 -3.05 -6.86 2.85
CA SER A 187 -4.47 -6.72 3.17
C SER A 187 -4.76 -5.35 3.80
N HIS A 188 -3.85 -4.82 4.62
CA HIS A 188 -4.02 -3.48 5.20
C HIS A 188 -3.95 -2.37 4.15
N ILE A 189 -3.07 -2.49 3.16
CA ILE A 189 -2.98 -1.55 2.03
C ILE A 189 -4.26 -1.64 1.19
N PHE A 190 -4.67 -2.85 0.83
CA PHE A 190 -5.84 -3.11 -0.01
C PHE A 190 -7.14 -2.59 0.63
N ASN A 191 -7.33 -2.80 1.93
CA ASN A 191 -8.53 -2.39 2.66
C ASN A 191 -8.51 -0.89 3.07
N GLY A 192 -7.41 -0.17 2.80
CA GLY A 192 -7.22 1.22 3.23
C GLY A 192 -7.05 1.37 4.75
N ASP A 193 -6.65 0.30 5.44
CA ASP A 193 -6.30 0.30 6.87
C ASP A 193 -5.11 1.22 7.12
N THR A 194 -4.12 1.22 6.21
CA THR A 194 -2.93 2.08 6.29
C THR A 194 -3.30 3.56 6.37
N ARG A 195 -4.25 4.02 5.55
CA ARG A 195 -4.73 5.41 5.57
C ARG A 195 -5.40 5.77 6.89
N LEU A 196 -6.21 4.86 7.43
CA LEU A 196 -6.87 5.05 8.73
C LEU A 196 -5.83 5.11 9.85
N ASN A 197 -4.82 4.24 9.81
CA ASN A 197 -3.70 4.22 10.75
C ASN A 197 -2.88 5.51 10.68
N MET A 198 -2.65 6.07 9.48
CA MET A 198 -1.98 7.37 9.32
C MET A 198 -2.78 8.51 9.97
N HIS A 199 -4.11 8.53 9.84
CA HIS A 199 -4.96 9.51 10.53
C HIS A 199 -4.97 9.30 12.04
N LEU A 200 -5.05 8.05 12.51
CA LEU A 200 -4.95 7.70 13.92
C LEU A 200 -3.63 8.19 14.52
N LEU A 201 -2.51 7.92 13.85
CA LEU A 201 -1.19 8.36 14.26
C LEU A 201 -1.11 9.89 14.35
N GLY A 202 -1.63 10.62 13.35
CA GLY A 202 -1.64 12.09 13.36
C GLY A 202 -2.49 12.70 14.47
N VAL A 203 -3.76 12.27 14.58
CA VAL A 203 -4.73 12.86 15.51
C VAL A 203 -4.46 12.46 16.97
N LEU A 204 -4.07 11.21 17.22
CA LEU A 204 -3.84 10.73 18.59
C LEU A 204 -2.50 11.20 19.16
N HIS A 205 -1.53 11.60 18.33
CA HIS A 205 -0.27 12.17 18.78
C HIS A 205 -0.46 13.39 19.69
N GLY A 206 -1.47 14.21 19.43
CA GLY A 206 -1.79 15.34 20.32
C GLY A 206 -2.27 14.93 21.71
N LEU A 207 -2.98 13.80 21.84
CA LEU A 207 -3.39 13.28 23.16
C LEU A 207 -2.18 12.77 23.96
N GLU A 208 -1.18 12.22 23.28
CA GLU A 208 0.03 11.68 23.89
C GLU A 208 1.09 12.77 24.19
N ALA A 209 0.92 13.98 23.64
CA ALA A 209 1.89 15.09 23.74
C ALA A 209 2.25 15.44 25.19
N PHE A 210 1.28 15.47 26.11
CA PHE A 210 1.52 15.77 27.52
C PHE A 210 2.37 14.68 28.21
N ALA A 211 2.23 13.41 27.82
CA ALA A 211 3.05 12.33 28.37
C ALA A 211 4.50 12.44 27.88
N VAL A 212 4.70 12.91 26.65
CA VAL A 212 6.05 13.19 26.12
C VAL A 212 6.66 14.40 26.83
N LEU A 213 5.92 15.51 26.95
CA LEU A 213 6.37 16.73 27.62
C LEU A 213 6.74 16.45 29.08
N GLY A 214 5.89 15.75 29.83
CA GLY A 214 6.18 15.39 31.22
C GLY A 214 7.48 14.59 31.37
N ARG A 215 7.69 13.58 30.51
CA ARG A 215 8.96 12.82 30.48
C ARG A 215 10.17 13.68 30.15
N VAL A 216 10.04 14.63 29.23
CA VAL A 216 11.13 15.55 28.86
C VAL A 216 11.47 16.47 30.03
N LEU A 217 10.48 17.03 30.73
CA LEU A 217 10.70 17.83 31.94
C LEU A 217 11.41 17.02 33.03
N MET A 218 10.95 15.80 33.29
CA MET A 218 11.57 14.90 34.28
C MET A 218 13.01 14.49 33.90
N ARG A 219 13.30 14.27 32.61
CA ARG A 219 14.67 13.92 32.17
C ARG A 219 15.62 15.10 32.27
N ARG A 220 15.16 16.31 31.94
CA ARG A 220 15.95 17.53 32.09
C ARG A 220 16.32 17.80 33.55
N SER A 221 15.43 17.55 34.50
CA SER A 221 15.74 17.72 35.92
C SER A 221 16.74 16.70 36.46
N VAL A 222 16.74 15.46 35.95
CA VAL A 222 17.73 14.43 36.32
C VAL A 222 19.14 14.77 35.80
N TRP A 223 19.26 15.37 34.61
CA TRP A 223 20.56 15.81 34.06
C TRP A 223 21.02 17.17 34.60
N ALA A 224 20.11 18.00 35.10
CA ALA A 224 20.42 19.26 35.78
C ALA A 224 20.77 19.07 37.27
N ALA A 225 20.65 17.86 37.82
CA ALA A 225 21.06 17.55 39.19
C ALA A 225 22.59 17.75 39.34
N PRO A 226 23.05 18.55 40.32
CA PRO A 226 24.47 18.83 40.47
C PRO A 226 25.25 17.55 40.76
N SER A 227 26.27 17.27 39.94
CA SER A 227 27.27 16.25 40.25
C SER A 227 27.95 16.64 41.57
N ARG A 228 28.13 15.69 42.50
CA ARG A 228 28.70 15.87 43.86
C ARG A 228 30.14 16.46 43.90
N ARG A 229 30.68 16.95 42.78
CA ARG A 229 32.07 17.39 42.62
C ARG A 229 32.31 18.90 42.70
N ASN A 230 31.30 19.76 42.54
CA ASN A 230 31.48 21.23 42.63
C ASN A 230 30.41 21.87 43.55
N PRO A 231 30.80 22.44 44.71
CA PRO A 231 29.90 23.30 45.50
C PRO A 231 29.69 24.62 44.76
N ALA A 232 28.45 25.07 44.63
CA ALA A 232 28.13 26.40 44.09
C ALA A 232 28.39 27.51 45.13
N PRO A 233 28.69 28.75 44.71
CA PRO A 233 28.93 29.87 45.62
C PRO A 233 27.67 30.20 46.43
N ALA A 234 27.85 30.58 47.70
CA ALA A 234 26.76 30.95 48.60
C ALA A 234 26.12 32.28 48.17
N GLY A 235 24.83 32.27 47.80
CA GLY A 235 24.05 33.49 47.57
C GLY A 235 22.89 33.37 46.59
N GLU A 236 22.91 32.40 45.67
CA GLU A 236 21.80 32.13 44.75
C GLU A 236 21.05 30.86 45.15
N GLY A 237 19.72 30.88 45.02
CA GLY A 237 18.82 29.81 45.46
C GLY A 237 19.30 28.41 45.04
N ASN A 238 19.10 27.44 45.92
CA ASN A 238 19.67 26.11 45.80
C ASN A 238 19.27 25.46 44.44
N PRO A 239 20.21 25.19 43.52
CA PRO A 239 19.88 24.62 42.20
C PRO A 239 19.21 23.23 42.29
N ALA A 240 19.37 22.55 43.43
CA ALA A 240 18.66 21.32 43.77
C ALA A 240 17.14 21.51 43.91
N ASP A 241 16.69 22.68 44.39
CA ASP A 241 15.26 22.95 44.60
C ASP A 241 14.56 23.20 43.25
N GLY A 242 15.22 23.89 42.33
CA GLY A 242 14.72 24.09 40.96
C GLY A 242 14.61 22.79 40.16
N ALA A 243 15.56 21.86 40.35
CA ALA A 243 15.52 20.53 39.74
C ALA A 243 14.38 19.67 40.32
N ALA A 244 14.17 19.69 41.64
CA ALA A 244 13.10 18.96 42.31
C ALA A 244 11.70 19.47 41.88
N VAL A 245 11.51 20.79 41.83
CA VAL A 245 10.25 21.40 41.37
C VAL A 245 9.98 21.06 39.90
N SER A 246 11.00 21.12 39.03
CA SER A 246 10.87 20.74 37.62
C SER A 246 10.53 19.27 37.43
N PHE A 247 11.09 18.39 38.27
CA PHE A 247 10.76 16.96 38.26
C PHE A 247 9.31 16.71 38.68
N LEU A 248 8.85 17.32 39.77
CA LEU A 248 7.47 17.16 40.26
C LEU A 248 6.45 17.70 39.26
N LEU A 249 6.73 18.86 38.65
CA LEU A 249 5.91 19.40 37.56
C LEU A 249 5.89 18.44 36.36
N GLY A 250 7.05 17.92 35.96
CA GLY A 250 7.14 16.93 34.89
C GLY A 250 6.36 15.64 35.19
N ALA A 251 6.41 15.15 36.44
CA ALA A 251 5.68 13.97 36.88
C ALA A 251 4.16 14.20 36.87
N PHE A 252 3.72 15.39 37.30
CA PHE A 252 2.31 15.79 37.25
C PHE A 252 1.79 15.88 35.81
N VAL A 253 2.53 16.55 34.92
CA VAL A 253 2.21 16.63 33.48
C VAL A 253 2.23 15.25 32.83
N PHE A 254 3.17 14.37 33.21
CA PHE A 254 3.23 12.99 32.73
C PHE A 254 2.00 12.18 33.15
N LEU A 255 1.60 12.28 34.42
CA LEU A 255 0.42 11.60 34.94
C LEU A 255 -0.86 12.03 34.20
N PHE A 256 -0.99 13.32 33.89
CA PHE A 256 -2.08 13.79 33.03
C PHE A 256 -1.98 13.28 31.60
N GLY A 257 -0.78 13.28 31.03
CA GLY A 257 -0.54 12.71 29.72
C GLY A 257 -0.96 11.24 29.61
N GLN A 258 -0.91 10.51 30.73
CA GLN A 258 -1.36 9.13 30.79
C GLN A 258 -2.87 8.98 30.53
N LEU A 259 -3.66 9.99 30.88
CA LEU A 259 -5.10 10.05 30.56
C LEU A 259 -5.31 10.16 29.04
N GLY A 260 -4.51 11.00 28.37
CA GLY A 260 -4.52 11.10 26.91
C GLY A 260 -4.12 9.80 26.23
N ALA A 261 -3.05 9.15 26.71
CA ALA A 261 -2.62 7.84 26.22
C ALA A 261 -3.69 6.74 26.44
N PHE A 262 -4.41 6.78 27.56
CA PHE A 262 -5.53 5.87 27.84
C PHE A 262 -6.66 6.03 26.82
N PHE A 263 -7.15 7.26 26.60
CA PHE A 263 -8.18 7.49 25.59
C PHE A 263 -7.70 7.19 24.17
N GLY A 264 -6.44 7.49 23.86
CA GLY A 264 -5.82 7.11 22.59
C GLY A 264 -5.83 5.59 22.37
N ALA A 265 -5.48 4.81 23.39
CA ALA A 265 -5.54 3.34 23.34
C ALA A 265 -6.98 2.83 23.15
N LEU A 266 -7.96 3.44 23.84
CA LEU A 266 -9.37 3.09 23.69
C LEU A 266 -9.88 3.31 22.27
N ILE A 267 -9.55 4.46 21.67
CA ILE A 267 -9.92 4.79 20.29
C ILE A 267 -9.28 3.80 19.31
N LYS A 268 -7.98 3.52 19.45
CA LYS A 268 -7.27 2.54 18.61
C LYS A 268 -7.93 1.15 18.71
N ALA A 269 -8.21 0.69 19.93
CA ALA A 269 -8.83 -0.62 20.17
C ALA A 269 -10.24 -0.75 19.56
N ALA A 270 -11.05 0.30 19.62
CA ALA A 270 -12.40 0.33 19.05
C ALA A 270 -12.40 0.22 17.51
N ILE A 271 -11.34 0.68 16.85
CA ILE A 271 -11.27 0.77 15.39
C ILE A 271 -10.52 -0.41 14.77
N CYS A 272 -9.45 -0.90 15.40
CA CYS A 272 -8.54 -1.88 14.78
C CYS A 272 -9.02 -3.34 14.87
N ARG A 273 -9.68 -3.77 15.96
CA ARG A 273 -9.93 -5.21 16.26
C ARG A 273 -10.62 -6.01 15.16
N GLN A 274 -11.68 -5.47 14.55
CA GLN A 274 -12.42 -6.18 13.50
C GLN A 274 -11.62 -6.28 12.21
N ARG A 275 -10.72 -5.31 11.96
CA ARG A 275 -9.92 -5.21 10.74
C ARG A 275 -8.79 -6.23 10.73
N GLU A 276 -8.22 -6.54 11.90
CA GLU A 276 -7.22 -7.60 12.07
C GLU A 276 -7.72 -8.99 11.71
N ARG A 277 -8.95 -9.35 12.12
CA ARG A 277 -9.55 -10.64 11.76
C ARG A 277 -9.78 -10.76 10.25
N LEU A 278 -10.15 -9.65 9.60
CA LEU A 278 -10.30 -9.59 8.15
C LEU A 278 -8.94 -9.72 7.45
N ALA A 279 -7.91 -9.04 7.97
CA ALA A 279 -6.55 -9.11 7.44
C ALA A 279 -5.96 -10.52 7.53
N ASP A 280 -6.22 -11.26 8.62
CA ASP A 280 -5.84 -12.68 8.74
C ASP A 280 -6.52 -13.54 7.68
N ALA A 281 -7.83 -13.38 7.49
CA ALA A 281 -8.57 -14.11 6.48
C ALA A 281 -8.08 -13.80 5.05
N SER A 282 -7.80 -12.53 4.75
CA SER A 282 -7.24 -12.09 3.46
C SER A 282 -5.80 -12.57 3.27
N ALA A 283 -4.97 -12.59 4.32
CA ALA A 283 -3.63 -13.14 4.24
C ALA A 283 -3.65 -14.63 3.84
N VAL A 284 -4.51 -15.43 4.47
CA VAL A 284 -4.72 -16.83 4.10
C VAL A 284 -5.29 -16.96 2.69
N GLN A 285 -6.19 -16.05 2.28
CA GLN A 285 -6.73 -16.03 0.93
C GLN A 285 -5.63 -15.79 -0.12
N TYR A 286 -4.71 -14.85 0.14
CA TYR A 286 -3.61 -14.51 -0.77
C TYR A 286 -2.53 -15.59 -0.80
N THR A 287 -2.17 -16.19 0.34
CA THR A 287 -1.09 -17.19 0.41
C THR A 287 -1.54 -18.63 0.21
N ARG A 288 -2.82 -18.93 0.40
CA ARG A 288 -3.40 -20.29 0.47
C ARG A 288 -2.82 -21.16 1.58
N GLN A 289 -2.03 -20.57 2.49
CA GLN A 289 -1.27 -21.30 3.49
C GLN A 289 -1.60 -20.78 4.89
N PRO A 290 -2.65 -21.32 5.55
CA PRO A 290 -2.97 -20.96 6.92
C PRO A 290 -1.83 -21.33 7.89
N GLU A 291 -1.09 -22.40 7.56
CA GLU A 291 0.06 -22.89 8.33
C GLU A 291 1.20 -21.86 8.40
N GLY A 292 1.46 -21.11 7.31
CA GLY A 292 2.48 -20.05 7.30
C GLY A 292 2.14 -18.91 8.26
N LEU A 293 0.88 -18.47 8.29
CA LEU A 293 0.45 -17.44 9.23
C LEU A 293 0.45 -17.93 10.68
N ALA A 294 -0.03 -19.17 10.91
CA ALA A 294 -0.01 -19.80 12.22
C ALA A 294 1.42 -20.02 12.75
N GLY A 295 2.36 -20.41 11.87
CA GLY A 295 3.78 -20.56 12.19
C GLY A 295 4.42 -19.23 12.61
N ALA A 296 4.20 -18.18 11.83
CA ALA A 296 4.68 -16.83 12.15
C ALA A 296 4.15 -16.33 13.51
N LEU A 297 2.84 -16.45 13.74
CA LEU A 297 2.20 -16.05 15.01
C LEU A 297 2.71 -16.86 16.20
N SER A 298 2.93 -18.16 16.02
CA SER A 298 3.50 -19.02 17.06
C SER A 298 4.93 -18.61 17.43
N LYS A 299 5.78 -18.29 16.43
CA LYS A 299 7.15 -17.80 16.67
C LYS A 299 7.16 -16.43 17.36
N ILE A 300 6.19 -15.56 17.06
CA ILE A 300 6.01 -14.28 17.76
C ILE A 300 5.62 -14.50 19.22
N ALA A 301 4.66 -15.40 19.49
CA ALA A 301 4.22 -15.73 20.84
C ALA A 301 5.40 -16.22 21.70
N VAL A 302 6.19 -17.17 21.18
CA VAL A 302 7.39 -17.67 21.85
C VAL A 302 8.46 -16.59 22.02
N GLY A 303 8.68 -15.76 21.00
CA GLY A 303 9.63 -14.65 21.06
C GLY A 303 9.32 -13.67 22.19
N ARG A 304 8.04 -13.41 22.45
CA ARG A 304 7.59 -12.55 23.55
C ARG A 304 7.85 -13.15 24.93
N GLU A 305 7.56 -14.43 25.14
CA GLU A 305 7.83 -15.12 26.42
C GLU A 305 9.33 -15.12 26.75
N LEU A 306 10.19 -15.16 25.73
CA LEU A 306 11.63 -15.09 25.84
C LEU A 306 12.17 -13.65 25.98
N GLY A 307 11.32 -12.64 26.13
CA GLY A 307 11.73 -11.24 26.36
C GLY A 307 12.21 -10.49 25.11
N SER A 308 11.96 -11.01 23.90
CA SER A 308 12.30 -10.34 22.63
C SER A 308 11.32 -9.21 22.31
N ALA A 309 11.21 -8.22 23.21
CA ALA A 309 10.41 -7.02 22.98
C ALA A 309 11.10 -6.09 21.96
N LEU A 310 10.31 -5.52 21.06
CA LEU A 310 10.78 -4.60 20.02
C LEU A 310 11.23 -3.28 20.65
N VAL A 311 12.32 -2.71 20.15
CA VAL A 311 12.79 -1.39 20.57
C VAL A 311 11.89 -0.30 19.97
N ALA A 312 11.50 -0.44 18.71
CA ALA A 312 10.53 0.41 18.01
C ALA A 312 9.12 0.32 18.61
N GLY A 313 8.72 -0.86 19.10
CA GLY A 313 7.47 -1.07 19.83
C GLY A 313 7.38 -0.35 21.18
N ARG A 314 8.47 0.29 21.65
CA ARG A 314 8.46 1.20 22.81
C ARG A 314 7.92 2.59 22.47
N ARG A 315 7.74 2.91 21.18
CA ARG A 315 6.99 4.10 20.74
C ARG A 315 5.51 3.73 20.64
N GLN A 316 4.72 4.15 21.64
CA GLN A 316 3.28 3.85 21.72
C GLN A 316 2.47 4.36 20.51
N GLU A 317 3.01 5.36 19.83
CA GLU A 317 2.39 6.00 18.68
C GLU A 317 2.24 5.03 17.51
N VAL A 318 3.25 4.19 17.23
CA VAL A 318 3.27 3.27 16.08
C VAL A 318 2.98 1.81 16.43
N SER A 319 2.84 1.47 17.72
CA SER A 319 2.73 0.08 18.17
C SER A 319 1.52 -0.68 17.61
N HIS A 320 0.48 0.05 17.19
CA HIS A 320 -0.72 -0.50 16.57
C HIS A 320 -0.53 -0.86 15.09
N MET A 321 0.44 -0.25 14.40
CA MET A 321 0.77 -0.53 13.00
C MET A 321 1.64 -1.77 12.86
N LEU A 322 2.30 -2.17 13.94
CA LEU A 322 3.20 -3.31 13.98
C LEU A 322 2.42 -4.64 14.05
N PHE A 323 2.74 -5.59 13.17
CA PHE A 323 2.25 -6.97 13.15
C PHE A 323 2.35 -7.68 14.51
N ALA A 324 3.43 -7.44 15.24
CA ALA A 324 3.67 -7.92 16.60
C ALA A 324 3.65 -6.76 17.62
N HIS A 325 2.76 -6.86 18.61
CA HIS A 325 2.50 -5.90 19.70
C HIS A 325 3.73 -5.24 20.35
N GLY A 326 3.68 -3.91 20.48
CA GLY A 326 4.47 -3.11 21.42
C GLY A 326 3.64 -2.71 22.66
N LEU A 327 4.17 -3.02 23.85
CA LEU A 327 3.69 -2.69 25.21
C LEU A 327 2.41 -1.82 25.29
N GLY A 328 1.24 -2.48 25.39
CA GLY A 328 0.03 -1.88 25.95
C GLY A 328 0.19 -1.64 27.46
N PHE A 329 -0.37 -0.54 27.93
CA PHE A 329 -0.56 -0.30 29.37
C PHE A 329 -1.43 -1.41 29.97
N GLY A 330 -0.96 -2.04 31.05
CA GLY A 330 -1.80 -2.85 31.93
C GLY A 330 -1.51 -4.33 31.93
N GLY A 331 -1.55 -4.93 33.12
CA GLY A 331 -1.46 -6.38 33.31
C GLY A 331 -2.62 -7.16 32.66
N PRO A 332 -2.78 -8.46 32.99
CA PRO A 332 -3.76 -9.38 32.39
C PRO A 332 -5.22 -8.86 32.34
N TRP A 333 -5.57 -7.89 33.19
CA TRP A 333 -6.89 -7.31 33.42
C TRP A 333 -7.32 -6.26 32.37
N LEU A 334 -6.40 -5.72 31.55
CA LEU A 334 -6.68 -4.65 30.57
C LEU A 334 -6.67 -5.15 29.11
N HIS A 335 -6.94 -6.45 28.89
CA HIS A 335 -6.97 -7.09 27.58
C HIS A 335 -7.97 -6.47 26.58
N TRP A 336 -8.94 -5.68 27.05
CA TRP A 336 -9.91 -4.94 26.22
C TRP A 336 -9.31 -3.71 25.52
N LEU A 337 -8.18 -3.16 26.01
CA LEU A 337 -7.45 -2.06 25.37
C LEU A 337 -6.43 -2.52 24.33
N ALA A 338 -6.32 -3.83 24.08
CA ALA A 338 -5.44 -4.35 23.03
C ALA A 338 -5.96 -3.95 21.65
N THR A 339 -5.08 -3.37 20.82
CA THR A 339 -5.37 -2.96 19.43
C THR A 339 -5.49 -4.16 18.48
N HIS A 340 -4.93 -5.30 18.89
CA HIS A 340 -4.97 -6.58 18.19
C HIS A 340 -5.73 -7.63 19.00
N PRO A 341 -6.47 -8.56 18.37
CA PRO A 341 -6.99 -9.74 19.06
C PRO A 341 -5.85 -10.54 19.72
N PRO A 342 -6.09 -11.22 20.85
CA PRO A 342 -5.10 -12.10 21.47
C PRO A 342 -4.50 -13.08 20.44
N VAL A 343 -3.19 -13.29 20.51
CA VAL A 343 -2.48 -14.17 19.55
C VAL A 343 -3.04 -15.59 19.62
N GLU A 344 -3.44 -16.06 20.80
CA GLU A 344 -4.08 -17.36 20.98
C GLU A 344 -5.45 -17.46 20.31
N GLU A 345 -6.21 -16.36 20.21
CA GLU A 345 -7.49 -16.34 19.50
C GLU A 345 -7.27 -16.47 17.99
N ARG A 346 -6.29 -15.73 17.45
CA ARG A 346 -5.88 -15.81 16.04
C ARG A 346 -5.37 -17.20 15.69
N LEU A 347 -4.51 -17.79 16.55
CA LEU A 347 -3.98 -19.14 16.36
C LEU A 347 -5.08 -20.21 16.34
N ARG A 348 -6.06 -20.15 17.25
CA ARG A 348 -7.19 -21.10 17.23
C ARG A 348 -8.09 -20.95 16.00
N ALA A 349 -8.22 -19.74 15.47
CA ALA A 349 -8.99 -19.50 14.25
C ALA A 349 -8.29 -20.08 13.00
N LEU A 350 -6.95 -20.06 12.97
CA LEU A 350 -6.14 -20.55 11.85
C LEU A 350 -5.83 -22.05 11.94
N ASP A 351 -5.58 -22.55 13.14
CA ASP A 351 -5.33 -23.96 13.42
C ASP A 351 -6.22 -24.42 14.59
N PRO A 352 -7.34 -25.10 14.29
CA PRO A 352 -8.23 -25.66 15.33
C PRO A 352 -7.56 -26.68 16.24
N ARG A 353 -6.44 -27.27 15.84
CA ARG A 353 -5.67 -28.26 16.62
C ARG A 353 -4.62 -27.58 17.52
N TRP A 354 -4.50 -26.26 17.45
CA TRP A 354 -3.51 -25.52 18.22
C TRP A 354 -3.77 -25.61 19.74
N SER A 355 -2.70 -25.82 20.51
CA SER A 355 -2.72 -25.84 21.98
C SER A 355 -1.53 -25.08 22.57
N ARG A 356 -1.64 -24.56 23.80
CA ARG A 356 -0.51 -23.90 24.47
C ARG A 356 0.71 -24.82 24.66
N ALA A 357 0.51 -26.14 24.81
CA ALA A 357 1.61 -27.10 24.91
C ALA A 357 2.45 -27.15 23.62
N SER A 358 1.87 -26.82 22.47
CA SER A 358 2.54 -26.75 21.18
C SER A 358 3.56 -25.59 21.09
N LEU A 359 3.44 -24.54 21.92
CA LEU A 359 4.43 -23.45 21.94
C LEU A 359 5.77 -23.91 22.54
N GLU A 360 5.76 -24.88 23.43
CA GLU A 360 6.95 -25.33 24.14
C GLU A 360 7.84 -26.24 23.28
N SER A 361 7.26 -26.94 22.30
CA SER A 361 8.03 -27.64 21.26
C SER A 361 8.66 -26.65 20.28
N ILE A 362 7.90 -25.63 19.84
CA ILE A 362 8.39 -24.55 18.97
C ILE A 362 9.52 -23.77 19.66
N ARG A 363 9.38 -23.49 20.97
CA ARG A 363 10.44 -22.88 21.78
C ARG A 363 11.72 -23.70 21.76
N ARG A 364 11.63 -25.00 22.05
CA ARG A 364 12.79 -25.90 22.00
C ARG A 364 13.43 -25.94 20.61
N GLN A 365 12.62 -25.92 19.54
CA GLN A 365 13.11 -25.88 18.17
C GLN A 365 13.84 -24.56 17.84
N LEU A 366 13.29 -23.40 18.26
CA LEU A 366 13.90 -22.09 18.07
C LEU A 366 15.22 -21.94 18.86
N GLU A 367 15.26 -22.45 20.09
CA GLU A 367 16.49 -22.48 20.90
C GLU A 367 17.57 -23.35 20.24
N ARG A 368 17.21 -24.56 19.76
CA ARG A 368 18.13 -25.41 19.00
C ARG A 368 18.64 -24.73 17.73
N ARG A 369 17.77 -24.09 16.95
CA ARG A 369 18.17 -23.33 15.75
C ARG A 369 19.10 -22.16 16.08
N ARG A 370 18.87 -21.44 17.18
CA ARG A 370 19.77 -20.36 17.64
C ARG A 370 21.16 -20.89 18.00
N VAL A 371 21.25 -22.01 18.70
CA VAL A 371 22.51 -22.65 19.05
C VAL A 371 23.23 -23.11 17.78
N ALA A 372 22.53 -23.84 16.91
CA ALA A 372 23.08 -24.31 15.63
C ALA A 372 23.57 -23.17 14.73
N ARG A 373 22.84 -22.04 14.66
CA ARG A 373 23.27 -20.85 13.89
C ARG A 373 24.54 -20.23 14.46
N ARG A 374 24.65 -20.09 15.79
CA ARG A 374 25.88 -19.59 16.42
C ARG A 374 27.07 -20.51 16.17
N GLU A 375 26.85 -21.82 16.16
CA GLU A 375 27.87 -22.80 15.81
C GLU A 375 28.25 -22.73 14.32
N ALA A 376 27.27 -22.57 13.43
CA ALA A 376 27.49 -22.41 11.99
C ALA A 376 28.21 -21.09 11.66
N GLU A 377 27.88 -19.98 12.32
CA GLU A 377 28.57 -18.69 12.17
C GLU A 377 30.02 -18.77 12.65
N ARG A 378 30.26 -19.49 13.76
CA ARG A 378 31.63 -19.81 14.22
C ARG A 378 32.37 -20.67 13.19
N ARG A 379 31.70 -21.69 12.64
CA ARG A 379 32.25 -22.57 11.58
C ARG A 379 32.52 -21.83 10.27
N GLN A 380 31.65 -20.91 9.87
CA GLN A 380 31.84 -20.05 8.70
C GLN A 380 32.93 -19.02 8.92
N GLN A 381 33.11 -18.47 10.14
CA GLN A 381 34.26 -17.63 10.45
C GLN A 381 35.58 -18.42 10.39
N SER A 382 35.59 -19.68 10.83
CA SER A 382 36.76 -20.55 10.68
C SER A 382 36.98 -20.97 9.22
N GLN A 383 35.92 -21.28 8.46
CA GLN A 383 36.00 -21.66 7.05
C GLN A 383 36.32 -20.48 6.13
N ARG A 384 35.84 -19.26 6.39
CA ARG A 384 36.26 -18.05 5.67
C ARG A 384 37.76 -17.77 5.79
N ARG A 385 38.39 -18.19 6.90
CA ARG A 385 39.87 -18.17 7.04
C ARG A 385 40.57 -19.26 6.22
N GLU A 386 39.86 -20.35 5.90
CA GLU A 386 40.39 -21.47 5.10
C GLU A 386 40.10 -21.32 3.60
N THR A 387 39.02 -20.62 3.22
CA THR A 387 38.53 -20.51 1.83
C THR A 387 39.15 -19.34 1.04
N GLU A 388 40.02 -18.54 1.67
CA GLU A 388 40.95 -17.63 0.96
C GLU A 388 42.09 -18.41 0.24
N ARG A 389 42.11 -19.74 0.37
CA ARG A 389 43.02 -20.62 -0.37
C ARG A 389 42.19 -21.59 -1.22
N THR A 390 42.32 -21.43 -2.54
CA THR A 390 41.93 -22.35 -3.64
C THR A 390 40.60 -22.06 -4.37
N PRO A 391 40.61 -21.84 -5.71
CA PRO A 391 39.42 -21.68 -6.55
C PRO A 391 39.12 -22.88 -7.48
N GLY A 392 37.85 -23.09 -7.84
CA GLY A 392 37.44 -23.86 -9.04
C GLY A 392 36.05 -24.55 -9.04
N SER A 393 35.03 -23.87 -9.60
CA SER A 393 34.00 -24.24 -10.63
C SER A 393 33.40 -25.68 -10.83
N PRO A 394 32.34 -25.92 -11.66
CA PRO A 394 30.88 -25.87 -11.39
C PRO A 394 30.11 -27.15 -11.89
N PHE A 395 28.76 -27.05 -12.11
CA PHE A 395 27.76 -28.03 -12.64
C PHE A 395 26.94 -28.81 -11.57
N ASN A 396 25.65 -29.17 -11.72
CA ASN A 396 24.83 -29.44 -12.91
C ASN A 396 23.30 -29.37 -12.60
N ALA A 397 22.48 -29.18 -13.63
CA ALA A 397 21.01 -29.25 -13.67
C ALA A 397 20.48 -30.70 -13.82
N LEU A 398 19.15 -30.95 -13.73
CA LEU A 398 18.35 -32.05 -14.35
C LEU A 398 16.81 -31.95 -13.98
N PRO A 399 15.85 -32.64 -14.63
CA PRO A 399 14.78 -32.05 -15.50
C PRO A 399 13.34 -32.66 -15.34
N LEU A 400 12.52 -32.59 -16.43
CA LEU A 400 11.23 -33.26 -16.81
C LEU A 400 9.92 -32.54 -16.41
N ALA A 401 8.77 -32.63 -17.11
CA ALA A 401 8.28 -32.93 -18.48
C ALA A 401 6.73 -32.82 -18.46
N ALA A 402 6.08 -32.92 -19.63
CA ALA A 402 4.79 -32.33 -20.02
C ALA A 402 3.50 -33.16 -19.86
N ASP A 403 2.38 -32.48 -20.19
CA ASP A 403 1.08 -32.89 -20.76
C ASP A 403 -0.12 -33.36 -19.90
N ALA A 404 -1.26 -32.65 -20.06
CA ALA A 404 -2.56 -33.17 -20.54
C ALA A 404 -3.65 -32.05 -20.56
N GLY A 405 -4.39 -31.90 -21.67
CA GLY A 405 -5.48 -30.93 -21.85
C GLY A 405 -6.88 -31.48 -21.53
N LEU A 406 -7.92 -30.62 -21.61
CA LEU A 406 -9.33 -30.88 -22.03
C LEU A 406 -10.19 -29.57 -21.95
N PRO A 407 -11.33 -29.48 -22.67
CA PRO A 407 -11.91 -28.24 -23.23
C PRO A 407 -13.20 -27.71 -22.54
N GLY A 408 -13.52 -26.44 -22.84
CA GLY A 408 -14.83 -26.00 -23.37
C GLY A 408 -16.08 -25.91 -22.48
N VAL A 409 -16.49 -24.66 -22.20
CA VAL A 409 -17.83 -24.15 -21.82
C VAL A 409 -18.19 -24.05 -20.33
N ALA A 410 -18.09 -22.82 -19.77
CA ALA A 410 -19.06 -22.19 -18.84
C ALA A 410 -18.56 -20.82 -18.29
N LEU A 411 -18.31 -19.82 -19.15
CA LEU A 411 -17.58 -18.59 -18.74
C LEU A 411 -18.45 -17.42 -18.23
N TRP A 412 -19.72 -17.61 -17.85
CA TRP A 412 -20.46 -16.53 -17.16
C TRP A 412 -21.14 -16.96 -15.84
N GLY A 413 -20.95 -18.22 -15.40
CA GLY A 413 -21.50 -18.74 -14.14
C GLY A 413 -20.49 -18.97 -13.00
N ALA A 414 -19.18 -18.94 -13.28
CA ALA A 414 -18.16 -19.38 -12.31
C ALA A 414 -17.46 -18.25 -11.52
N LEU A 415 -18.04 -17.05 -11.46
CA LEU A 415 -17.53 -15.93 -10.64
C LEU A 415 -17.87 -16.05 -9.14
N ALA A 416 -18.32 -17.24 -8.70
CA ALA A 416 -18.56 -17.58 -7.29
C ALA A 416 -17.59 -18.65 -6.74
N ALA A 417 -16.71 -19.23 -7.55
CA ALA A 417 -15.73 -20.24 -7.12
C ALA A 417 -14.34 -19.60 -6.91
N SER A 418 -14.11 -19.08 -5.71
CA SER A 418 -12.94 -18.28 -5.30
C SER A 418 -11.63 -19.07 -5.12
N GLY A 419 -11.57 -20.35 -5.49
CA GLY A 419 -10.44 -21.26 -5.27
C GLY A 419 -9.49 -21.40 -6.47
N GLU A 420 -9.96 -22.07 -7.51
CA GLU A 420 -9.14 -22.53 -8.65
C GLU A 420 -8.66 -21.40 -9.58
N LEU A 421 -9.38 -20.27 -9.60
CA LEU A 421 -9.05 -19.13 -10.45
C LEU A 421 -7.77 -18.39 -10.00
N GLU A 422 -7.46 -18.41 -8.70
CA GLU A 422 -6.30 -17.70 -8.14
C GLU A 422 -4.99 -18.48 -8.37
N GLU A 423 -5.03 -19.81 -8.28
CA GLU A 423 -3.88 -20.68 -8.58
C GLU A 423 -3.48 -20.61 -10.05
N ARG A 424 -4.47 -20.62 -10.96
CA ARG A 424 -4.24 -20.40 -12.39
C ARG A 424 -3.63 -19.03 -12.65
N ARG A 425 -4.08 -17.96 -11.96
CA ARG A 425 -3.50 -16.62 -12.08
C ARG A 425 -2.07 -16.53 -11.59
N LEU A 426 -1.74 -17.16 -10.45
CA LEU A 426 -0.37 -17.14 -9.90
C LEU A 426 0.60 -17.92 -10.79
N ALA A 427 0.17 -19.08 -11.31
CA ALA A 427 0.93 -19.88 -12.26
C ALA A 427 1.12 -19.12 -13.59
N GLN A 428 0.07 -18.48 -14.09
CA GLN A 428 0.11 -17.67 -15.31
C GLN A 428 1.00 -16.42 -15.13
N ALA A 429 1.02 -15.80 -13.95
CA ALA A 429 1.92 -14.67 -13.67
C ALA A 429 3.39 -15.11 -13.61
N ARG A 430 3.68 -16.27 -13.02
CA ARG A 430 5.03 -16.87 -13.04
C ARG A 430 5.47 -17.22 -14.45
N ALA A 431 4.60 -17.89 -15.21
CA ALA A 431 4.87 -18.23 -16.61
C ALA A 431 5.12 -16.98 -17.46
N LEU A 432 4.35 -15.90 -17.26
CA LEU A 432 4.55 -14.63 -17.92
C LEU A 432 5.89 -13.99 -17.53
N LEU A 433 6.24 -13.98 -16.24
CA LEU A 433 7.53 -13.45 -15.80
C LEU A 433 8.69 -14.28 -16.37
N GLU A 434 8.56 -15.60 -16.44
CA GLU A 434 9.55 -16.50 -17.03
C GLU A 434 9.70 -16.29 -18.55
N SER A 435 8.61 -15.97 -19.26
CA SER A 435 8.63 -15.70 -20.70
C SER A 435 9.31 -14.39 -21.09
N LEU A 436 9.50 -13.46 -20.14
CA LEU A 436 10.15 -12.18 -20.42
C LEU A 436 11.65 -12.37 -20.75
N PRO A 437 12.16 -11.76 -21.83
CA PRO A 437 13.58 -11.81 -22.16
C PRO A 437 14.46 -11.32 -21.01
N ALA A 438 15.50 -12.10 -20.67
CA ALA A 438 16.35 -11.81 -19.51
C ALA A 438 17.03 -10.43 -19.59
N HIS A 439 17.46 -10.02 -20.78
CA HIS A 439 18.05 -8.69 -21.01
C HIS A 439 17.05 -7.56 -20.73
N ALA A 440 15.81 -7.67 -21.20
CA ALA A 440 14.76 -6.68 -20.97
C ALA A 440 14.35 -6.62 -19.49
N ARG A 441 14.29 -7.77 -18.82
CA ARG A 441 14.04 -7.84 -17.37
C ARG A 441 15.14 -7.17 -16.56
N SER A 442 16.41 -7.40 -16.93
CA SER A 442 17.55 -6.74 -16.29
C SER A 442 17.53 -5.23 -16.52
N ALA A 443 17.22 -4.78 -17.75
CA ALA A 443 17.12 -3.36 -18.08
C ALA A 443 15.95 -2.66 -17.34
N ALA A 444 14.85 -3.37 -17.08
CA ALA A 444 13.72 -2.84 -16.31
C ALA A 444 14.09 -2.56 -14.85
N GLN A 445 14.97 -3.36 -14.26
CA GLN A 445 15.38 -3.22 -12.86
C GLN A 445 16.56 -2.26 -12.66
N ASP A 446 17.26 -1.91 -13.74
CA ASP A 446 18.42 -1.01 -13.72
C ASP A 446 17.97 0.47 -13.79
N PRO A 447 18.28 1.30 -12.78
CA PRO A 447 17.93 2.73 -12.78
C PRO A 447 18.42 3.50 -14.01
N GLN A 448 19.56 3.14 -14.61
CA GLN A 448 20.11 3.83 -15.78
C GLN A 448 19.43 3.41 -17.08
N ARG A 449 19.01 2.14 -17.18
CA ARG A 449 18.42 1.58 -18.41
C ARG A 449 16.89 1.59 -18.43
N ALA A 450 16.24 1.57 -17.27
CA ALA A 450 14.78 1.54 -17.17
C ALA A 450 14.08 2.73 -17.87
N PRO A 451 14.58 3.99 -17.79
CA PRO A 451 13.99 5.10 -18.52
C PRO A 451 14.05 4.93 -20.05
N ALA A 452 15.13 4.33 -20.54
CA ALA A 452 15.32 4.01 -21.95
C ALA A 452 14.42 2.84 -22.38
N LEU A 453 14.28 1.80 -21.55
CA LEU A 453 13.38 0.67 -21.81
C LEU A 453 11.93 1.12 -21.95
N ALA A 454 11.46 1.98 -21.04
CA ALA A 454 10.09 2.51 -21.09
C ALA A 454 9.79 3.29 -22.37
N LEU A 455 10.77 3.97 -22.95
CA LEU A 455 10.65 4.64 -24.26
C LEU A 455 10.84 3.67 -25.43
N ALA A 456 11.69 2.65 -25.30
CA ALA A 456 11.92 1.63 -26.31
C ALA A 456 10.66 0.81 -26.64
N LEU A 457 9.77 0.64 -25.65
CA LEU A 457 8.45 0.03 -25.80
C LEU A 457 7.51 0.82 -26.73
N LEU A 458 7.81 2.09 -27.00
CA LEU A 458 7.01 3.01 -27.82
C LEU A 458 7.67 3.33 -29.17
N LEU A 459 8.79 2.68 -29.49
CA LEU A 459 9.47 2.92 -30.76
C LEU A 459 8.76 2.22 -31.91
N SER A 460 8.57 2.96 -33.00
CA SER A 460 7.98 2.48 -34.24
C SER A 460 8.85 1.43 -34.93
N ASP A 461 8.21 0.45 -35.56
CA ASP A 461 8.90 -0.54 -36.41
C ASP A 461 9.38 0.09 -37.72
N GLN A 462 8.83 1.24 -38.12
CA GLN A 462 9.28 1.99 -39.30
C GLN A 462 10.60 2.72 -39.04
N ALA A 463 11.62 2.45 -39.86
CA ALA A 463 12.97 2.96 -39.64
C ALA A 463 13.06 4.49 -39.62
N GLU A 464 12.32 5.18 -40.51
CA GLU A 464 12.31 6.65 -40.58
C GLU A 464 11.70 7.28 -39.33
N VAL A 465 10.54 6.78 -38.88
CA VAL A 465 9.88 7.24 -37.65
C VAL A 465 10.75 6.96 -36.43
N ARG A 466 11.35 5.77 -36.36
CA ARG A 466 12.23 5.37 -35.27
C ARG A 466 13.47 6.25 -35.16
N GLN A 467 14.11 6.59 -36.27
CA GLN A 467 15.26 7.52 -36.26
C GLN A 467 14.85 8.90 -35.73
N LYS A 468 13.68 9.39 -36.16
CA LYS A 468 13.13 10.66 -35.64
C LYS A 468 12.86 10.58 -34.13
N GLN A 469 12.25 9.49 -33.65
CA GLN A 469 12.02 9.26 -32.22
C GLN A 469 13.34 9.22 -31.42
N GLN A 470 14.37 8.53 -31.93
CA GLN A 470 15.69 8.48 -31.30
C GLN A 470 16.36 9.86 -31.20
N ALA A 471 16.30 10.66 -32.27
CA ALA A 471 16.82 12.03 -32.24
C ALA A 471 16.13 12.89 -31.16
N LEU A 472 14.79 12.78 -31.03
CA LEU A 472 14.02 13.50 -30.01
C LEU A 472 14.41 13.08 -28.58
N VAL A 473 14.74 11.80 -28.36
CA VAL A 473 15.25 11.30 -27.08
C VAL A 473 16.61 11.91 -26.76
N GLY A 474 17.55 11.90 -27.72
CA GLY A 474 18.87 12.51 -27.55
C GLY A 474 18.79 14.00 -27.19
N GLU A 475 17.96 14.76 -27.93
CA GLU A 475 17.73 16.19 -27.66
C GLU A 475 17.19 16.47 -26.25
N THR A 476 16.33 15.60 -25.72
CA THR A 476 15.57 15.88 -24.49
C THR A 476 16.23 15.29 -23.24
N LEU A 477 16.84 14.11 -23.36
CA LEU A 477 17.38 13.32 -22.24
C LEU A 477 18.90 13.18 -22.26
N GLY A 478 19.56 13.47 -23.39
CA GLY A 478 21.01 13.37 -23.57
C GLY A 478 21.49 12.02 -24.07
N ASP A 479 22.79 11.96 -24.39
CA ASP A 479 23.41 10.82 -25.09
C ASP A 479 23.44 9.52 -24.27
N GLU A 480 23.52 9.60 -22.95
CA GLU A 480 23.52 8.40 -22.09
C GLU A 480 22.22 7.59 -22.26
N VAL A 481 21.07 8.26 -22.23
CA VAL A 481 19.77 7.60 -22.41
C VAL A 481 19.58 7.14 -23.84
N LEU A 482 20.06 7.92 -24.82
CA LEU A 482 20.02 7.53 -26.24
C LEU A 482 20.83 6.25 -26.49
N ASN A 483 22.05 6.16 -25.94
CA ASN A 483 22.91 4.98 -26.07
C ASN A 483 22.26 3.74 -25.41
N ALA A 484 21.68 3.91 -24.22
CA ALA A 484 20.94 2.83 -23.57
C ALA A 484 19.73 2.38 -24.39
N LEU A 485 18.99 3.32 -25.00
CA LEU A 485 17.85 3.04 -25.87
C LEU A 485 18.26 2.32 -27.15
N GLN A 486 19.37 2.72 -27.79
CA GLN A 486 19.91 2.04 -28.96
C GLN A 486 20.40 0.63 -28.62
N THR A 487 21.00 0.43 -27.44
CA THR A 487 21.42 -0.90 -26.96
C THR A 487 20.20 -1.81 -26.78
N ILE A 488 19.15 -1.33 -26.11
CA ILE A 488 17.90 -2.07 -25.91
C ILE A 488 17.23 -2.37 -27.26
N GLN A 489 17.28 -1.44 -28.21
CA GLN A 489 16.76 -1.67 -29.56
C GLN A 489 17.52 -2.79 -30.27
N ALA A 490 18.86 -2.81 -30.20
CA ALA A 490 19.65 -3.87 -30.80
C ALA A 490 19.35 -5.24 -30.15
N GLU A 491 19.13 -5.28 -28.83
CA GLU A 491 18.70 -6.49 -28.12
C GLU A 491 17.29 -6.95 -28.56
N ARG A 492 16.36 -6.01 -28.76
CA ARG A 492 15.00 -6.26 -29.29
C ARG A 492 15.05 -6.78 -30.73
N ASP A 493 15.92 -6.24 -31.57
CA ASP A 493 16.07 -6.66 -32.96
C ASP A 493 16.66 -8.09 -33.04
N ALA A 494 17.52 -8.46 -32.08
CA ALA A 494 18.06 -9.81 -31.95
C ALA A 494 17.05 -10.82 -31.38
N ALA A 495 16.17 -10.38 -30.48
CA ALA A 495 15.13 -11.19 -29.84
C ALA A 495 13.80 -10.40 -29.75
N PRO A 496 12.96 -10.47 -30.79
CA PRO A 496 11.74 -9.66 -30.88
C PRO A 496 10.78 -9.89 -29.72
N TRP A 497 10.21 -8.80 -29.20
CA TRP A 497 9.23 -8.87 -28.13
C TRP A 497 7.84 -9.18 -28.70
N SER A 498 7.10 -10.07 -28.02
CA SER A 498 5.68 -10.23 -28.30
C SER A 498 4.90 -9.01 -27.78
N PRO A 499 3.73 -8.67 -28.36
CA PRO A 499 2.88 -7.60 -27.84
C PRO A 499 2.56 -7.76 -26.36
N GLY A 500 2.32 -8.99 -25.88
CA GLY A 500 2.04 -9.30 -24.48
C GLY A 500 3.20 -9.05 -23.50
N HIS A 501 4.43 -8.83 -23.98
CA HIS A 501 5.57 -8.48 -23.12
C HIS A 501 5.63 -6.98 -22.78
N ARG A 502 4.93 -6.11 -23.52
CA ARG A 502 5.10 -4.65 -23.41
C ARG A 502 4.67 -4.13 -22.04
N LEU A 503 3.43 -4.40 -21.65
CA LEU A 503 2.89 -3.96 -20.37
C LEU A 503 3.68 -4.51 -19.15
N PRO A 504 3.99 -5.81 -19.04
CA PRO A 504 4.79 -6.33 -17.93
C PRO A 504 6.18 -5.69 -17.83
N LEU A 505 6.85 -5.46 -18.98
CA LEU A 505 8.16 -4.79 -19.00
C LEU A 505 8.06 -3.33 -18.53
N LEU A 506 7.01 -2.62 -18.94
CA LEU A 506 6.76 -1.26 -18.46
C LEU A 506 6.54 -1.25 -16.95
N GLU A 507 5.71 -2.16 -16.42
CA GLU A 507 5.43 -2.23 -14.98
C GLU A 507 6.65 -2.59 -14.14
N LEU A 508 7.54 -3.45 -14.65
CA LEU A 508 8.83 -3.73 -14.02
C LEU A 508 9.79 -2.53 -14.08
N ALA A 509 9.71 -1.71 -15.13
CA ALA A 509 10.56 -0.53 -15.31
C ALA A 509 10.12 0.68 -14.47
N LEU A 510 8.82 0.77 -14.17
CA LEU A 510 8.23 1.91 -13.47
C LEU A 510 8.86 2.21 -12.09
N PRO A 511 9.13 1.22 -11.21
CA PRO A 511 9.81 1.48 -9.95
C PRO A 511 11.17 2.14 -10.15
N ALA A 512 12.02 1.61 -11.02
CA ALA A 512 13.36 2.17 -11.27
C ALA A 512 13.28 3.57 -11.90
N LEU A 513 12.35 3.78 -12.84
CA LEU A 513 12.07 5.09 -13.42
C LEU A 513 11.61 6.10 -12.36
N ASN A 514 10.65 5.74 -11.51
CA ASN A 514 10.06 6.64 -10.51
C ASN A 514 11.03 7.07 -9.40
N HIS A 515 12.17 6.38 -9.23
CA HIS A 515 13.22 6.76 -8.28
C HIS A 515 14.21 7.81 -8.86
N GLN A 516 14.07 8.19 -10.12
CA GLN A 516 14.91 9.23 -10.73
C GLN A 516 14.63 10.63 -10.15
N PRO A 517 15.60 11.56 -10.22
CA PRO A 517 15.40 12.93 -9.77
C PRO A 517 14.20 13.61 -10.43
N GLU A 518 13.48 14.46 -9.70
CA GLU A 518 12.27 15.13 -10.20
C GLU A 518 12.51 15.90 -11.51
N THR A 519 13.67 16.58 -11.63
CA THR A 519 14.08 17.31 -12.83
C THR A 519 14.31 16.37 -14.03
N PHE A 520 14.77 15.14 -13.78
CA PHE A 520 14.89 14.12 -14.82
C PHE A 520 13.50 13.61 -15.25
N LEU A 521 12.63 13.31 -14.29
CA LEU A 521 11.27 12.84 -14.57
C LEU A 521 10.45 13.84 -15.41
N GLN A 522 10.60 15.14 -15.15
CA GLN A 522 9.95 16.18 -15.96
C GLN A 522 10.46 16.20 -17.41
N ARG A 523 11.77 16.08 -17.63
CA ARG A 523 12.35 15.92 -18.99
C ARG A 523 11.91 14.62 -19.64
N TRP A 524 11.81 13.54 -18.89
CA TRP A 524 11.35 12.25 -19.40
C TRP A 524 9.88 12.30 -19.86
N LEU A 525 9.00 12.96 -19.11
CA LEU A 525 7.62 13.19 -19.52
C LEU A 525 7.50 14.03 -20.80
N LEU A 526 8.40 15.00 -21.00
CA LEU A 526 8.49 15.76 -22.24
C LEU A 526 8.96 14.84 -23.39
N ALA A 527 10.01 14.05 -23.19
CA ALA A 527 10.51 13.10 -24.18
C ALA A 527 9.42 12.10 -24.60
N LEU A 528 8.70 11.52 -23.63
CA LEU A 528 7.57 10.62 -23.87
C LEU A 528 6.53 11.24 -24.82
N SER A 529 6.15 12.50 -24.58
CA SER A 529 5.17 13.19 -25.43
C SER A 529 5.67 13.42 -26.86
N ARG A 530 6.98 13.73 -27.02
CA ARG A 530 7.60 13.96 -28.32
C ARG A 530 7.76 12.65 -29.11
N VAL A 531 8.10 11.55 -28.43
CA VAL A 531 8.26 10.22 -29.04
C VAL A 531 6.94 9.69 -29.58
N ILE A 532 5.85 9.78 -28.79
CA ILE A 532 4.52 9.33 -29.21
C ILE A 532 3.98 10.17 -30.37
N GLY A 533 4.22 11.49 -30.36
CA GLY A 533 3.74 12.38 -31.42
C GLY A 533 4.67 12.51 -32.62
N ALA A 534 5.69 11.65 -32.76
CA ALA A 534 6.78 11.86 -33.71
C ALA A 534 6.34 11.81 -35.19
N ASP A 535 5.37 10.96 -35.52
CA ASP A 535 4.84 10.78 -36.88
C ASP A 535 3.50 11.49 -37.11
N GLY A 536 3.01 12.25 -36.12
CA GLY A 536 1.72 12.95 -36.18
C GLY A 536 0.50 12.03 -36.09
N ARG A 537 0.70 10.74 -35.82
CA ARG A 537 -0.35 9.76 -35.52
C ARG A 537 -0.08 9.18 -34.14
N VAL A 538 -1.09 8.60 -33.52
CA VAL A 538 -0.92 7.93 -32.23
C VAL A 538 -1.55 6.56 -32.37
N ALA A 539 -0.73 5.51 -32.32
CA ALA A 539 -1.23 4.14 -32.31
C ALA A 539 -1.91 3.82 -30.96
N PHE A 540 -2.81 2.84 -31.00
CA PHE A 540 -3.58 2.45 -29.81
C PHE A 540 -2.69 2.05 -28.63
N HIS A 541 -1.69 1.20 -28.86
CA HIS A 541 -0.72 0.78 -27.84
C HIS A 541 0.17 1.93 -27.36
N GLU A 542 0.57 2.86 -28.24
CA GLU A 542 1.36 4.04 -27.86
C GLU A 542 0.57 4.94 -26.89
N TYR A 543 -0.73 5.13 -27.15
CA TYR A 543 -1.62 5.82 -26.25
C TYR A 543 -1.74 5.07 -24.91
N ALA A 544 -2.04 3.77 -24.91
CA ALA A 544 -2.23 2.99 -23.69
C ALA A 544 -1.00 2.99 -22.77
N LEU A 545 0.16 2.56 -23.30
CA LEU A 545 1.42 2.48 -22.56
C LEU A 545 1.93 3.87 -22.16
N GLY A 546 1.88 4.82 -23.10
CA GLY A 546 2.31 6.20 -22.86
C GLY A 546 1.46 6.89 -21.78
N ARG A 547 0.15 6.70 -21.81
CA ARG A 547 -0.76 7.25 -20.80
C ARG A 547 -0.49 6.62 -19.44
N MET A 548 -0.30 5.30 -19.36
CA MET A 548 0.02 4.60 -18.12
C MET A 548 1.35 5.09 -17.52
N ALA A 549 2.41 5.15 -18.32
CA ALA A 549 3.72 5.61 -17.88
C ALA A 549 3.66 7.07 -17.40
N ARG A 550 3.00 7.95 -18.17
CA ARG A 550 2.79 9.35 -17.80
C ARG A 550 2.11 9.49 -16.46
N VAL A 551 1.05 8.72 -16.20
CA VAL A 551 0.28 8.80 -14.95
C VAL A 551 1.11 8.37 -13.76
N GLN A 552 1.85 7.27 -13.88
CA GLN A 552 2.70 6.75 -12.80
C GLN A 552 3.85 7.71 -12.47
N VAL A 553 4.52 8.23 -13.50
CA VAL A 553 5.61 9.20 -13.31
C VAL A 553 5.07 10.53 -12.75
N GLN A 554 3.92 11.02 -13.23
CA GLN A 554 3.30 12.23 -12.69
C GLN A 554 2.92 12.05 -11.21
N ARG A 555 2.49 10.86 -10.79
CA ARG A 555 2.22 10.54 -9.39
C ARG A 555 3.48 10.52 -8.54
N ALA A 556 4.61 10.04 -9.08
CA ALA A 556 5.91 10.08 -8.40
C ALA A 556 6.42 11.53 -8.21
N VAL A 557 6.27 12.38 -9.24
CA VAL A 557 6.67 13.81 -9.20
C VAL A 557 5.74 14.61 -8.28
N ARG A 558 4.43 14.38 -8.37
CA ARG A 558 3.41 15.05 -7.56
C ARG A 558 2.42 14.01 -7.04
N PRO A 559 2.60 13.53 -5.80
CA PRO A 559 1.62 12.67 -5.14
C PRO A 559 0.31 13.47 -5.03
N ARG A 560 -0.63 13.22 -5.95
CA ARG A 560 -1.96 13.82 -5.88
C ARG A 560 -2.69 13.19 -4.72
N GLU A 561 -3.32 14.01 -3.87
CA GLU A 561 -4.39 13.50 -3.00
C GLU A 561 -5.48 12.94 -3.91
N HIS A 562 -5.64 11.61 -3.98
CA HIS A 562 -6.82 11.00 -4.62
C HIS A 562 -8.08 11.58 -3.95
N ARG A 563 -8.73 12.52 -4.62
CA ARG A 563 -10.01 13.06 -4.18
C ARG A 563 -11.08 12.10 -4.65
N ALA A 564 -11.80 11.50 -3.70
CA ALA A 564 -12.93 10.66 -4.02
C ALA A 564 -13.92 11.45 -4.88
N GLY A 565 -14.18 10.94 -6.09
CA GLY A 565 -15.14 11.52 -7.01
C GLY A 565 -16.52 11.63 -6.37
N ARG A 566 -17.19 12.76 -6.59
CA ARG A 566 -18.53 13.06 -6.04
C ARG A 566 -19.61 13.01 -7.10
N LEU A 567 -19.22 13.03 -8.37
CA LEU A 567 -20.12 13.13 -9.51
C LEU A 567 -20.85 11.81 -9.75
N ALA A 568 -22.14 11.92 -10.04
CA ALA A 568 -22.95 10.80 -10.51
C ALA A 568 -22.76 10.60 -12.02
N LEU A 569 -23.03 9.38 -12.51
CA LEU A 569 -22.82 9.02 -13.92
C LEU A 569 -23.57 9.95 -14.89
N HIS A 570 -24.81 10.35 -14.55
CA HIS A 570 -25.59 11.27 -15.38
C HIS A 570 -24.93 12.65 -15.57
N GLN A 571 -24.12 13.11 -14.59
CA GLN A 571 -23.43 14.41 -14.65
C GLN A 571 -22.22 14.38 -15.59
N VAL A 572 -21.72 13.19 -15.93
CA VAL A 572 -20.55 12.97 -16.79
C VAL A 572 -20.90 12.09 -17.99
N MET A 573 -22.17 12.09 -18.40
CA MET A 573 -22.65 11.22 -19.48
C MET A 573 -22.01 11.57 -20.82
N SER A 574 -21.85 12.86 -21.12
CA SER A 574 -21.14 13.34 -22.32
C SER A 574 -19.66 12.89 -22.33
N ALA A 575 -18.99 12.92 -21.17
CA ALA A 575 -17.62 12.39 -21.05
C ALA A 575 -17.58 10.86 -21.20
N THR A 576 -18.57 10.16 -20.67
CA THR A 576 -18.71 8.70 -20.84
C THR A 576 -18.84 8.36 -22.33
N GLY A 577 -19.73 9.04 -23.05
CA GLY A 577 -19.88 8.88 -24.50
C GLY A 577 -18.57 9.09 -25.26
N ARG A 578 -17.86 10.20 -25.00
CA ARG A 578 -16.55 10.48 -25.64
C ARG A 578 -15.49 9.42 -25.35
N LEU A 579 -15.41 8.93 -24.11
CA LEU A 579 -14.47 7.86 -23.74
C LEU A 579 -14.75 6.60 -24.54
N PHE A 580 -16.01 6.15 -24.56
CA PHE A 580 -16.39 4.93 -25.24
C PHE A 580 -16.30 5.05 -26.76
N ALA A 581 -16.68 6.19 -27.33
CA ALA A 581 -16.53 6.45 -28.76
C ALA A 581 -15.07 6.44 -29.19
N GLY A 582 -14.17 7.07 -28.42
CA GLY A 582 -12.74 7.04 -28.67
C GLY A 582 -12.15 5.62 -28.52
N PHE A 583 -12.54 4.90 -27.47
CA PHE A 583 -12.11 3.52 -27.23
C PHE A 583 -12.52 2.58 -28.38
N THR A 584 -13.80 2.60 -28.78
CA THR A 584 -14.29 1.70 -29.83
C THR A 584 -13.80 2.10 -31.22
N TRP A 585 -13.65 3.39 -31.49
CA TRP A 585 -13.04 3.90 -32.73
C TRP A 585 -11.60 3.42 -32.88
N ALA A 586 -10.80 3.58 -31.83
CA ALA A 586 -9.38 3.25 -31.87
C ALA A 586 -9.15 1.72 -31.89
N GLY A 587 -10.05 0.93 -31.30
CA GLY A 587 -10.03 -0.54 -31.35
C GLY A 587 -10.50 -1.15 -32.69
N HIS A 588 -11.19 -0.38 -33.55
CA HIS A 588 -11.73 -0.84 -34.83
C HIS A 588 -11.22 0.02 -36.00
N PRO A 589 -9.90 0.03 -36.27
CA PRO A 589 -9.32 0.87 -37.31
C PRO A 589 -9.94 0.54 -38.68
N GLY A 590 -10.53 1.54 -39.33
CA GLY A 590 -11.15 1.39 -40.65
C GLY A 590 -12.51 0.67 -40.65
N ASN A 591 -13.10 0.36 -39.49
CA ASN A 591 -14.43 -0.26 -39.39
C ASN A 591 -15.39 0.53 -38.46
N PRO A 592 -16.00 1.61 -38.96
CA PRO A 592 -16.93 2.44 -38.18
C PRO A 592 -18.18 1.69 -37.69
N GLU A 593 -18.68 0.73 -38.47
CA GLU A 593 -19.87 -0.05 -38.10
C GLU A 593 -19.59 -0.96 -36.90
N GLY A 594 -18.44 -1.65 -36.90
CA GLY A 594 -17.97 -2.43 -35.76
C GLY A 594 -17.77 -1.58 -34.50
N ALA A 595 -17.17 -0.40 -34.65
CA ALA A 595 -16.99 0.55 -33.54
C ALA A 595 -18.33 0.98 -32.91
N ARG A 596 -19.35 1.25 -33.75
CA ARG A 596 -20.69 1.62 -33.31
C ARG A 596 -21.40 0.47 -32.59
N ALA A 597 -21.28 -0.76 -33.11
CA ALA A 597 -21.88 -1.95 -32.49
C ALA A 597 -21.25 -2.26 -31.12
N ALA A 598 -19.93 -2.19 -31.00
CA ALA A 598 -19.21 -2.35 -29.73
C ALA A 598 -19.61 -1.28 -28.70
N TYR A 599 -19.80 -0.03 -29.15
CA TYR A 599 -20.28 1.06 -28.31
C TYR A 599 -21.68 0.77 -27.74
N GLN A 600 -22.61 0.36 -28.60
CA GLN A 600 -23.98 0.03 -28.18
C GLN A 600 -24.02 -1.15 -27.20
N ALA A 601 -23.19 -2.17 -27.42
CA ALA A 601 -23.07 -3.31 -26.50
C ALA A 601 -22.59 -2.87 -25.10
N ALA A 602 -21.60 -1.97 -25.04
CA ALA A 602 -21.13 -1.41 -23.78
C ALA A 602 -22.18 -0.57 -23.06
N MET A 603 -22.88 0.33 -23.78
CA MET A 603 -23.94 1.15 -23.21
C MET A 603 -25.10 0.31 -22.64
N THR A 604 -25.46 -0.77 -23.33
CA THR A 604 -26.49 -1.72 -22.90
C THR A 604 -26.07 -2.43 -21.61
N ARG A 605 -24.82 -2.90 -21.54
CA ARG A 605 -24.27 -3.57 -20.35
C ARG A 605 -24.24 -2.67 -19.11
N MET A 606 -24.06 -1.36 -19.32
CA MET A 606 -24.09 -0.34 -18.27
C MET A 606 -25.51 0.06 -17.84
N LEU A 607 -26.56 -0.44 -18.51
CA LEU A 607 -27.97 -0.12 -18.25
C LEU A 607 -28.27 1.38 -18.27
N ILE A 608 -27.67 2.11 -19.23
CA ILE A 608 -27.89 3.55 -19.37
C ILE A 608 -29.24 3.79 -20.07
N PRO A 609 -30.22 4.48 -19.45
CA PRO A 609 -31.58 4.61 -19.99
C PRO A 609 -31.69 5.41 -21.30
N ALA A 610 -30.71 6.29 -21.56
CA ALA A 610 -30.60 7.09 -22.78
C ALA A 610 -29.11 7.37 -23.04
N PRO A 611 -28.38 6.44 -23.68
CA PRO A 611 -26.96 6.64 -23.94
C PRO A 611 -26.77 7.75 -25.00
N PRO A 612 -25.68 8.53 -24.91
CA PRO A 612 -25.34 9.49 -25.95
C PRO A 612 -25.16 8.77 -27.29
N GLU A 613 -25.55 9.43 -28.38
CA GLU A 613 -25.38 8.88 -29.72
C GLU A 613 -23.88 8.68 -30.02
N TRP A 614 -23.59 7.62 -30.77
CA TRP A 614 -22.22 7.36 -31.22
C TRP A 614 -21.93 8.22 -32.44
N GLU A 615 -20.86 9.00 -32.36
CA GLU A 615 -20.31 9.79 -33.45
C GLU A 615 -18.84 9.41 -33.65
N ALA A 616 -18.39 9.39 -34.90
CA ALA A 616 -16.99 9.13 -35.21
C ALA A 616 -16.13 10.32 -34.73
N PRO A 617 -15.18 10.10 -33.81
CA PRO A 617 -14.38 11.19 -33.25
C PRO A 617 -13.36 11.71 -34.27
N GLU A 618 -13.29 13.05 -34.46
CA GLU A 618 -12.26 13.71 -35.29
C GLU A 618 -10.86 13.55 -34.68
N ASP A 619 -10.73 13.78 -33.37
CA ASP A 619 -9.53 13.53 -32.57
C ASP A 619 -9.89 12.70 -31.34
N TRP A 620 -9.78 11.39 -31.48
CA TRP A 620 -10.11 10.44 -30.43
C TRP A 620 -9.16 10.54 -29.22
N VAL A 621 -7.90 10.96 -29.42
CA VAL A 621 -6.89 11.07 -28.37
C VAL A 621 -7.23 12.22 -27.42
N SER A 622 -7.43 13.42 -27.96
CA SER A 622 -7.83 14.58 -27.16
C SER A 622 -9.20 14.39 -26.53
N GLY A 623 -10.13 13.77 -27.27
CA GLY A 623 -11.47 13.43 -26.77
C GLY A 623 -11.44 12.51 -25.55
N MET A 624 -10.60 11.47 -25.59
CA MET A 624 -10.39 10.54 -24.47
C MET A 624 -9.69 11.22 -23.29
N ASP A 625 -8.64 12.00 -23.52
CA ASP A 625 -7.92 12.70 -22.45
C ASP A 625 -8.85 13.67 -21.68
N GLU A 626 -9.70 14.41 -22.40
CA GLU A 626 -10.70 15.28 -21.78
C GLU A 626 -11.78 14.50 -21.03
N ALA A 627 -12.27 13.41 -21.62
CA ALA A 627 -13.24 12.54 -20.97
C ALA A 627 -12.69 11.97 -19.65
N LEU A 628 -11.47 11.46 -19.66
CA LEU A 628 -10.81 10.88 -18.48
C LEU A 628 -10.60 11.90 -17.36
N ARG A 629 -10.30 13.17 -17.69
CA ARG A 629 -10.22 14.25 -16.69
C ARG A 629 -11.55 14.47 -15.96
N GLN A 630 -12.67 14.43 -16.68
CA GLN A 630 -14.00 14.61 -16.08
C GLN A 630 -14.44 13.36 -15.31
N LEU A 631 -14.13 12.17 -15.83
CA LEU A 631 -14.48 10.88 -15.24
C LEU A 631 -13.68 10.54 -13.98
N ASP A 632 -12.51 11.17 -13.76
CA ASP A 632 -11.82 11.04 -12.47
C ASP A 632 -12.69 11.51 -11.29
N GLY A 633 -13.57 12.49 -11.52
CA GLY A 633 -14.54 13.01 -10.55
C GLY A 633 -15.74 12.08 -10.29
N LEU A 634 -15.84 10.94 -10.97
CA LEU A 634 -16.95 9.98 -10.84
C LEU A 634 -16.89 9.20 -9.51
N ARG A 635 -18.05 8.93 -8.90
CA ARG A 635 -18.14 8.08 -7.71
C ARG A 635 -17.59 6.67 -7.99
N GLY A 636 -16.94 6.09 -6.98
CA GLY A 636 -16.24 4.80 -7.10
C GLY A 636 -17.07 3.66 -7.68
N GLU A 637 -18.28 3.44 -7.16
CA GLU A 637 -19.17 2.38 -7.67
C GLU A 637 -19.46 2.51 -9.17
N MET A 638 -19.60 3.75 -9.67
CA MET A 638 -19.86 4.01 -11.09
C MET A 638 -18.60 3.88 -11.95
N LYS A 639 -17.39 4.08 -11.39
CA LYS A 639 -16.13 3.78 -12.08
C LYS A 639 -16.02 2.29 -12.42
N GLN A 640 -16.58 1.41 -11.60
CA GLN A 640 -16.68 -0.03 -11.92
C GLN A 640 -17.63 -0.28 -13.09
N THR A 641 -18.85 0.27 -13.05
CA THR A 641 -19.82 0.12 -14.15
C THR A 641 -19.21 0.56 -15.48
N LEU A 642 -18.41 1.63 -15.46
CA LEU A 642 -17.68 2.11 -16.63
C LEU A 642 -16.61 1.12 -17.12
N LEU A 643 -15.83 0.51 -16.22
CA LEU A 643 -14.85 -0.52 -16.61
C LEU A 643 -15.52 -1.81 -17.12
N GLU A 644 -16.65 -2.22 -16.55
CA GLU A 644 -17.44 -3.34 -17.06
C GLU A 644 -17.96 -3.06 -18.48
N GLY A 645 -18.38 -1.83 -18.75
CA GLY A 645 -18.74 -1.39 -20.09
C GLY A 645 -17.55 -1.46 -21.05
N LEU A 646 -16.37 -0.99 -20.65
CA LEU A 646 -15.16 -1.01 -21.51
C LEU A 646 -14.72 -2.45 -21.81
N ALA A 647 -14.78 -3.33 -20.81
CA ALA A 647 -14.52 -4.76 -21.01
C ALA A 647 -15.54 -5.37 -21.99
N GLN A 648 -16.82 -4.99 -21.90
CA GLN A 648 -17.84 -5.43 -22.86
C GLN A 648 -17.58 -4.92 -24.27
N ALA A 649 -17.12 -3.67 -24.42
CA ALA A 649 -16.74 -3.11 -25.71
C ALA A 649 -15.59 -3.93 -26.34
N ALA A 650 -14.56 -4.27 -25.56
CA ALA A 650 -13.43 -5.06 -26.02
C ALA A 650 -13.83 -6.50 -26.42
N ILE A 651 -14.78 -7.12 -25.70
CA ILE A 651 -15.22 -8.50 -25.97
C ILE A 651 -16.12 -8.58 -27.21
N HIS A 652 -16.71 -7.47 -27.67
CA HIS A 652 -17.75 -7.47 -28.69
C HIS A 652 -17.33 -8.17 -30.01
N ALA A 653 -16.06 -8.10 -30.39
CA ALA A 653 -15.51 -8.77 -31.58
C ALA A 653 -15.30 -10.30 -31.42
N GLY A 654 -15.68 -10.89 -30.27
CA GLY A 654 -15.46 -12.30 -29.96
C GLY A 654 -14.00 -12.65 -29.62
N ARG A 655 -13.09 -11.68 -29.68
CA ARG A 655 -11.68 -11.77 -29.26
C ARG A 655 -11.26 -10.41 -28.69
N VAL A 656 -10.51 -10.41 -27.59
CA VAL A 656 -9.91 -9.20 -27.01
C VAL A 656 -8.48 -9.09 -27.50
N THR A 657 -8.11 -7.95 -28.07
CA THR A 657 -6.72 -7.70 -28.45
C THR A 657 -5.87 -7.34 -27.23
N VAL A 658 -4.56 -7.62 -27.28
CA VAL A 658 -3.62 -7.20 -26.22
C VAL A 658 -3.70 -5.69 -25.99
N ASP A 659 -3.76 -4.94 -27.09
CA ASP A 659 -3.89 -3.49 -27.09
C ASP A 659 -5.13 -3.03 -26.29
N GLU A 660 -6.33 -3.58 -26.57
CA GLU A 660 -7.56 -3.27 -25.83
C GLU A 660 -7.46 -3.60 -24.34
N ALA A 661 -6.85 -4.74 -24.00
CA ALA A 661 -6.58 -5.16 -22.63
C ALA A 661 -5.67 -4.17 -21.89
N GLU A 662 -4.59 -3.71 -22.54
CA GLU A 662 -3.67 -2.70 -22.01
C GLU A 662 -4.39 -1.36 -21.75
N LEU A 663 -5.25 -0.92 -22.67
CA LEU A 663 -5.96 0.35 -22.53
C LEU A 663 -7.02 0.33 -21.44
N VAL A 664 -7.82 -0.75 -21.33
CA VAL A 664 -8.77 -0.93 -20.22
C VAL A 664 -8.05 -0.80 -18.88
N ARG A 665 -6.84 -1.36 -18.79
CA ARG A 665 -6.02 -1.31 -17.59
C ARG A 665 -5.40 0.07 -17.34
N ALA A 666 -4.92 0.75 -18.37
CA ALA A 666 -4.47 2.13 -18.26
C ALA A 666 -5.60 3.06 -17.77
N ILE A 667 -6.82 2.88 -18.28
CA ILE A 667 -8.02 3.60 -17.84
C ILE A 667 -8.37 3.24 -16.39
N ALA A 668 -8.29 1.97 -16.00
CA ALA A 668 -8.53 1.57 -14.62
C ALA A 668 -7.54 2.21 -13.63
N LEU A 669 -6.24 2.22 -13.99
CA LEU A 669 -5.20 2.89 -13.20
C LEU A 669 -5.50 4.39 -13.05
N LEU A 670 -5.90 5.05 -14.14
CA LEU A 670 -6.30 6.46 -14.16
C LEU A 670 -7.46 6.75 -13.22
N LEU A 671 -8.47 5.87 -13.24
CA LEU A 671 -9.65 5.99 -12.40
C LEU A 671 -9.40 5.55 -10.95
N GLY A 672 -8.22 5.02 -10.63
CA GLY A 672 -7.85 4.55 -9.29
C GLY A 672 -8.55 3.24 -8.91
N VAL A 673 -8.86 2.40 -9.90
CA VAL A 673 -9.48 1.09 -9.72
C VAL A 673 -8.40 0.01 -9.83
N PRO A 674 -8.18 -0.82 -8.80
CA PRO A 674 -7.22 -1.92 -8.90
C PRO A 674 -7.76 -2.97 -9.89
N VAL A 675 -6.96 -3.30 -10.90
CA VAL A 675 -7.26 -4.34 -11.90
C VAL A 675 -6.11 -5.35 -11.89
N PRO A 676 -6.40 -6.67 -11.79
CA PRO A 676 -5.38 -7.72 -11.80
C PRO A 676 -4.51 -7.68 -13.07
N LEU A 677 -3.30 -8.26 -12.96
CA LEU A 677 -2.31 -8.23 -14.03
C LEU A 677 -2.66 -9.05 -15.28
N LEU A 678 -3.50 -10.05 -15.10
CA LEU A 678 -3.90 -10.98 -16.15
C LEU A 678 -5.40 -10.84 -16.33
N LEU A 679 -5.79 -10.29 -17.47
CA LEU A 679 -7.17 -10.43 -17.89
C LEU A 679 -7.37 -11.87 -18.39
N PRO A 680 -8.55 -12.48 -18.22
CA PRO A 680 -8.83 -13.85 -18.66
C PRO A 680 -8.67 -14.13 -20.17
N PHE A 681 -8.22 -13.15 -20.95
CA PHE A 681 -8.28 -13.15 -22.41
C PHE A 681 -7.02 -13.71 -23.10
N ASP A 682 -5.92 -13.92 -22.36
CA ASP A 682 -4.61 -14.22 -22.96
C ASP A 682 -4.36 -15.72 -23.32
N SER A 683 -5.39 -16.55 -23.57
CA SER A 683 -5.14 -18.01 -23.75
C SER A 683 -5.63 -18.69 -25.02
N GLU A 684 -6.30 -18.04 -25.98
CA GLU A 684 -6.64 -18.72 -27.24
C GLU A 684 -6.58 -17.77 -28.45
N ALA A 685 -5.52 -17.91 -29.27
CA ALA A 685 -5.55 -17.80 -30.76
C ALA A 685 -4.18 -17.48 -31.40
N ALA A 686 -3.08 -18.08 -30.95
CA ALA A 686 -1.86 -18.22 -31.77
C ALA A 686 -1.77 -19.67 -32.27
N GLY A 687 -2.70 -20.06 -33.13
CA GLY A 687 -2.78 -21.42 -33.64
C GLY A 687 -3.78 -21.55 -34.78
N ASP A 688 -3.24 -21.66 -35.98
CA ASP A 688 -3.82 -22.31 -37.14
C ASP A 688 -4.96 -21.61 -37.91
N ARG A 689 -4.57 -20.95 -39.01
CA ARG A 689 -5.38 -20.91 -40.24
C ARG A 689 -4.48 -21.19 -41.43
N THR A 690 -3.92 -22.39 -41.49
CA THR A 690 -3.55 -22.99 -42.77
C THR A 690 -4.06 -24.42 -42.78
N ASN A 691 -5.34 -24.59 -43.11
CA ASN A 691 -5.85 -25.64 -44.01
C ASN A 691 -7.40 -25.59 -44.04
N GLY A 692 -7.94 -25.19 -45.19
CA GLY A 692 -9.29 -25.62 -45.59
C GLY A 692 -9.29 -27.13 -45.89
N PRO A 693 -10.45 -27.78 -45.82
CA PRO A 693 -11.31 -27.88 -47.01
C PRO A 693 -12.77 -27.51 -46.67
N GLY A 694 -13.60 -26.97 -47.56
CA GLY A 694 -13.95 -27.55 -48.85
C GLY A 694 -15.03 -28.62 -48.62
N GLY A 695 -16.31 -28.21 -48.56
CA GLY A 695 -17.43 -29.14 -48.39
C GLY A 695 -18.73 -28.38 -48.15
N ALA A 696 -19.45 -28.09 -49.24
CA ALA A 696 -20.84 -27.69 -49.21
C ALA A 696 -21.68 -28.84 -48.63
N ASP A 697 -22.59 -28.52 -47.72
CA ASP A 697 -23.84 -29.27 -47.64
C ASP A 697 -24.94 -28.35 -47.09
N GLU A 698 -25.89 -28.09 -47.99
CA GLU A 698 -27.20 -27.53 -47.71
C GLU A 698 -27.94 -28.49 -46.78
N ASN A 699 -28.64 -27.98 -45.77
CA ASN A 699 -29.77 -28.71 -45.23
C ASN A 699 -30.92 -27.77 -44.87
N PRO A 700 -32.16 -28.15 -45.22
CA PRO A 700 -33.31 -27.26 -45.22
C PRO A 700 -33.98 -27.21 -43.84
N VAL A 701 -34.70 -26.11 -43.65
CA VAL A 701 -35.73 -25.93 -42.63
C VAL A 701 -36.81 -27.03 -42.76
N PRO A 702 -37.26 -27.67 -41.67
CA PRO A 702 -38.58 -28.24 -41.60
C PRO A 702 -39.49 -27.36 -40.73
N ASP A 703 -40.68 -27.19 -41.29
CA ASP A 703 -41.78 -26.32 -40.89
C ASP A 703 -42.58 -26.89 -39.70
N LEU A 704 -43.04 -25.95 -38.86
CA LEU A 704 -44.25 -25.91 -38.04
C LEU A 704 -44.72 -27.11 -37.20
N GLY A 705 -44.77 -26.86 -35.88
CA GLY A 705 -45.70 -27.42 -34.90
C GLY A 705 -45.93 -26.44 -33.77
#